data_AF-A0A963C9B3-F1
#
_entry.id   AF-A0A963C9B3-F1
#
_cell.length_a   1.000
_cell.length_b   1.000
_cell.length_c   1.000
_cell.angle_alpha   90.00
_cell.angle_beta   90.00
_cell.angle_gamma   90.00
#
_symmetry.space_group_name_H-M   'P 1'
#
loop_
_entity.id
_entity.type
_entity.pdbx_description
1 polymer ?
#
loop_
_entity_poly.entity_id
_entity_poly.type
_entity_poly.pdbx_seq_one_letter_code
_entity_poly.pdbx_strand_id
1 'polypeptide(L)'
;DGDQMAVHVPLSLEAQMEARTLMLASNNVLSPANGEPIIVPSQDIVLGLYYATREGVNAPGEGMIFTDVSEVKRAYESGQIALHARVSVRLKEYEWGAAGEKVEKISRFETTAGRALLSEILPVGLPFSIVDKPLKKKEISKLINASFRRCGLKATVVFADQLMQFGFRLATRAGISIAVKDMLVPNAKHPLIHAAEQEVKEIAQQYTSGLVTDGERYNKVVDIWGRCGDQVAKAMMEQLGQEPVVDRAGNETRQESFNSIYMMADSGARGSAAQIRQLAGMRGLMAKPDGSIIETPITTNFREGLNVLQYFISTHGARKGLADTALKTANSGYLTRRLVDVTQDLVVTEDDCGTRNGFNMKALIEGGEVVEPLRDRILGRVCADDIVNPESQETIVEAGTLLSEDLVDQIESLGIDEVRVRTPLSCETRYGLCSKCYGRDLGRGSLVNVGEAVGVIAAQSIGEPGTQLTMRTFHVGGAASRAAAASGVESKSAGSIRFTQNMRYVANAKGEKVVISRSAEVVVADELGRERERHKVPYGAMLLVDDGLSVKAGTQLGTWDPHTRPIVTEYAGTVRFENVEEGATVAKQIDEVTGLSTLVVIDGKRRSSSGGGTKGGRPQVKLLTEAGEEVKIAGTEHAVTIAFQVGSIITVKDGQQVSVGDVLARIPQESAKTRDITGGLPRVAELFEARSPKDAGLLAEYTGTVSFGKDTKGKQRLVITEPDGNVHEFLIPKDKHVTVHDGQVVNKGEVIVDGPADPHDILRLQGIEALARYIIDEVQDVYRLQGVKINDKHIEVIVRQMLRRVVITDPGDSRFIREEQVERSDVLDENDKLDADGKLPAQYMNLLLGITKASLSTDSFISAASFQETTRVLTEAAIMGKRDELRGLKENVIVGRLIPAGTGLAYHRNRRAQSAGDDLGGEHAWAPVEASTEEQDIQAG
;
A
#
# COMPACT_ATOMS: atom_id res chain seq x y z
N ASP A 1 1.14 -11.65 30.17
CA ASP A 1 1.48 -13.03 29.75
C ASP A 1 2.79 -13.54 30.33
N GLY A 2 3.65 -12.66 30.85
CA GLY A 2 4.91 -13.04 31.50
C GLY A 2 6.15 -12.56 30.76
N ASP A 3 5.99 -11.66 29.78
CA ASP A 3 7.08 -10.98 29.09
C ASP A 3 8.04 -10.30 30.06
N GLN A 4 9.32 -10.28 29.68
CA GLN A 4 10.42 -9.75 30.49
C GLN A 4 11.01 -8.50 29.83
N MET A 5 11.41 -7.52 30.64
CA MET A 5 12.16 -6.34 30.18
C MET A 5 13.55 -6.34 30.82
N ALA A 6 14.58 -6.09 30.01
CA ALA A 6 15.95 -5.91 30.48
C ALA A 6 16.18 -4.45 30.89
N VAL A 7 17.00 -4.23 31.93
CA VAL A 7 17.36 -2.89 32.42
C VAL A 7 18.86 -2.70 32.31
N HIS A 8 19.27 -1.59 31.70
CA HIS A 8 20.66 -1.18 31.59
C HIS A 8 20.86 0.16 32.31
N VAL A 9 21.98 0.31 33.03
CA VAL A 9 22.28 1.52 33.80
C VAL A 9 23.37 2.33 33.07
N PRO A 10 23.08 3.55 32.57
CA PRO A 10 24.09 4.41 31.98
C PRO A 10 25.03 4.93 33.07
N LEU A 11 26.34 4.64 32.94
CA LEU A 11 27.33 4.96 33.96
C LEU A 11 28.02 6.31 33.74
N SER A 12 28.43 6.63 32.51
CA SER A 12 29.12 7.89 32.22
C SER A 12 28.16 9.07 32.20
N LEU A 13 28.69 10.28 32.42
CA LEU A 13 27.90 11.51 32.40
C LEU A 13 27.30 11.73 31.01
N GLU A 14 28.08 11.47 29.96
CA GLU A 14 27.67 11.60 28.57
C GLU A 14 26.52 10.64 28.25
N ALA A 15 26.60 9.38 28.68
CA ALA A 15 25.54 8.39 28.46
C ALA A 15 24.26 8.75 29.24
N GLN A 16 24.39 9.30 30.45
CA GLN A 16 23.24 9.79 31.21
C GLN A 16 22.57 10.98 30.54
N MET A 17 23.35 11.92 30.00
CA MET A 17 22.83 13.06 29.26
C MET A 17 22.13 12.60 27.98
N GLU A 18 22.76 11.74 27.19
CA GLU A 18 22.18 11.18 25.95
C GLU A 18 20.88 10.42 26.22
N ALA A 19 20.84 9.61 27.29
CA ALA A 19 19.62 8.91 27.69
C ALA A 19 18.47 9.87 28.05
N ARG A 20 18.76 11.00 28.70
CA ARG A 20 17.74 12.00 29.07
C ARG A 20 17.30 12.86 27.90
N THR A 21 18.22 13.26 27.02
CA THR A 21 17.91 14.17 25.91
C THR A 21 17.33 13.45 24.71
N LEU A 22 17.80 12.24 24.40
CA LEU A 22 17.40 11.51 23.18
C LEU A 22 16.47 10.33 23.46
N MET A 23 16.77 9.49 24.47
CA MET A 23 16.09 8.20 24.65
C MET A 23 14.85 8.24 25.55
N LEU A 24 14.60 9.36 26.24
CA LEU A 24 13.50 9.47 27.19
C LEU A 24 12.14 9.28 26.48
N ALA A 25 11.23 8.54 27.10
CA ALA A 25 9.93 8.22 26.49
C ALA A 25 9.10 9.48 26.16
N SER A 26 9.23 10.55 26.97
CA SER A 26 8.57 11.83 26.72
C SER A 26 9.05 12.54 25.46
N ASN A 27 10.21 12.18 24.92
CA ASN A 27 10.77 12.79 23.71
C ASN A 27 10.40 11.99 22.44
N ASN A 28 9.99 10.74 22.60
CA ASN A 28 9.74 9.80 21.51
C ASN A 28 8.24 9.43 21.46
N VAL A 29 7.41 10.42 21.10
CA VAL A 29 5.94 10.29 21.13
C VAL A 29 5.32 9.98 19.77
N LEU A 30 6.04 10.23 18.68
CA LEU A 30 5.61 9.93 17.32
C LEU A 30 6.32 8.69 16.79
N SER A 31 5.65 8.00 15.88
CA SER A 31 6.23 6.90 15.11
C SER A 31 7.22 7.42 14.07
N PRO A 32 8.46 6.92 14.02
CA PRO A 32 9.42 7.30 12.98
C PRO A 32 9.01 6.82 11.58
N ALA A 33 8.09 5.86 11.47
CA ALA A 33 7.66 5.31 10.18
C ALA A 33 6.71 6.25 9.42
N ASN A 34 5.82 6.97 10.13
CA ASN A 34 4.73 7.74 9.53
C ASN A 34 4.41 9.07 10.23
N GLY A 35 5.01 9.38 11.38
CA GLY A 35 4.78 10.61 12.13
C GLY A 35 3.43 10.70 12.86
N GLU A 36 2.68 9.60 12.93
CA GLU A 36 1.50 9.49 13.78
C GLU A 36 1.92 9.21 15.24
N PRO A 37 1.15 9.67 16.25
CA PRO A 37 1.46 9.36 17.64
C PRO A 37 1.50 7.84 17.90
N ILE A 38 2.55 7.36 18.58
CA ILE A 38 2.66 5.96 19.00
C ILE A 38 2.13 5.73 20.42
N ILE A 39 2.16 6.77 21.25
CA ILE A 39 1.68 6.77 22.64
C ILE A 39 0.15 6.84 22.76
N VAL A 40 -0.58 6.39 21.74
CA VAL A 40 -2.04 6.45 21.70
C VAL A 40 -2.60 5.52 22.79
N PRO A 41 -3.56 6.00 23.61
CA PRO A 41 -4.29 5.16 24.54
C PRO A 41 -4.78 3.87 23.89
N SER A 42 -4.68 2.76 24.62
CA SER A 42 -5.07 1.45 24.11
C SER A 42 -6.14 0.81 25.00
N GLN A 43 -6.90 -0.11 24.40
CA GLN A 43 -7.85 -1.00 25.08
C GLN A 43 -8.80 -0.24 26.03
N ASP A 44 -8.70 -0.51 27.32
CA ASP A 44 -9.64 -0.05 28.36
C ASP A 44 -9.71 1.47 28.47
N ILE A 45 -8.59 2.17 28.24
CA ILE A 45 -8.53 3.64 28.29
C ILE A 45 -9.43 4.22 27.19
N VAL A 46 -9.33 3.67 25.98
CA VAL A 46 -10.15 4.07 24.82
C VAL A 46 -11.62 3.81 25.12
N LEU A 47 -11.93 2.64 25.68
CA LEU A 47 -13.31 2.27 26.02
C LEU A 47 -13.91 3.22 27.06
N GLY A 48 -13.16 3.62 28.09
CA GLY A 48 -13.59 4.57 29.10
C GLY A 48 -13.87 5.97 28.53
N LEU A 49 -12.97 6.48 27.68
CA LEU A 49 -13.13 7.78 27.00
C LEU A 49 -14.31 7.74 26.02
N TYR A 50 -14.43 6.68 25.23
CA TYR A 50 -15.54 6.48 24.30
C TYR A 50 -16.88 6.42 25.03
N TYR A 51 -16.97 5.67 26.13
CA TYR A 51 -18.17 5.59 26.94
C TYR A 51 -18.56 6.97 27.47
N ALA A 52 -17.63 7.70 28.08
CA ALA A 52 -17.93 9.03 28.63
C ALA A 52 -18.34 10.06 27.57
N THR A 53 -17.82 9.95 26.34
CA THR A 53 -18.12 10.89 25.25
C THR A 53 -19.31 10.52 24.38
N ARG A 54 -19.94 9.37 24.64
CA ARG A 54 -21.21 9.01 24.02
C ARG A 54 -22.39 9.78 24.61
N GLU A 55 -23.35 10.06 23.74
CA GLU A 55 -24.64 10.60 24.11
C GLU A 55 -25.67 9.48 24.28
N GLY A 56 -26.65 9.72 25.15
CA GLY A 56 -27.77 8.83 25.39
C GLY A 56 -29.07 9.62 25.36
N VAL A 57 -30.07 9.08 24.68
CA VAL A 57 -31.42 9.68 24.62
C VAL A 57 -32.11 9.46 25.96
N ASN A 58 -32.77 10.50 26.48
CA ASN A 58 -33.53 10.48 27.73
C ASN A 58 -32.69 10.12 28.96
N ALA A 59 -31.41 10.52 28.95
CA ALA A 59 -30.53 10.31 30.08
C ALA A 59 -30.86 11.29 31.24
N PRO A 60 -30.69 10.88 32.51
CA PRO A 60 -30.92 11.75 33.67
C PRO A 60 -30.14 13.07 33.54
N GLY A 61 -30.84 14.21 33.61
CA GLY A 61 -30.25 15.54 33.46
C GLY A 61 -30.28 16.12 32.04
N GLU A 62 -30.96 15.48 31.10
CA GLU A 62 -31.05 15.99 29.72
C GLU A 62 -31.74 17.36 29.63
N GLY A 63 -31.08 18.30 28.93
CA GLY A 63 -31.52 19.68 28.74
C GLY A 63 -31.21 20.61 29.92
N MET A 64 -30.49 20.15 30.95
CA MET A 64 -30.00 21.03 32.01
C MET A 64 -28.94 22.00 31.48
N ILE A 65 -28.89 23.18 32.08
CA ILE A 65 -27.98 24.27 31.72
C ILE A 65 -27.06 24.51 32.90
N PHE A 66 -25.75 24.48 32.67
CA PHE A 66 -24.72 24.67 33.69
C PHE A 66 -23.87 25.91 33.42
N THR A 67 -23.40 26.51 34.50
CA THR A 67 -22.62 27.74 34.49
C THR A 67 -21.16 27.47 34.16
N ASP A 68 -20.60 26.37 34.66
CA ASP A 68 -19.22 25.94 34.45
C ASP A 68 -19.06 24.40 34.57
N VAL A 69 -17.85 23.90 34.30
CA VAL A 69 -17.51 22.47 34.42
C VAL A 69 -17.58 22.00 35.88
N SER A 70 -17.29 22.88 36.84
CA SER A 70 -17.36 22.56 38.28
C SER A 70 -18.78 22.19 38.72
N GLU A 71 -19.78 22.90 38.19
CA GLU A 71 -21.20 22.62 38.44
C GLU A 71 -21.61 21.27 37.83
N VAL A 72 -21.18 20.97 36.61
CA VAL A 72 -21.39 19.66 35.96
C VAL A 72 -20.79 18.54 36.80
N LYS A 73 -19.55 18.70 37.28
CA LYS A 73 -18.88 17.72 38.14
C LYS A 73 -19.65 17.46 39.43
N ARG A 74 -20.13 18.51 40.08
CA ARG A 74 -20.93 18.41 41.31
C ARG A 74 -22.27 17.72 41.07
N ALA A 75 -22.94 18.05 39.98
CA ALA A 75 -24.20 17.43 39.60
C ALA A 75 -24.01 15.93 39.26
N TYR A 76 -22.89 15.58 38.62
CA TYR A 76 -22.55 14.20 38.32
C TYR A 76 -22.20 13.40 39.59
N GLU A 77 -21.37 13.94 40.47
CA GLU A 77 -20.96 13.28 41.72
C GLU A 77 -22.13 13.10 42.70
N SER A 78 -23.11 14.00 42.67
CA SER A 78 -24.36 13.87 43.45
C SER A 78 -25.39 12.94 42.81
N GLY A 79 -25.12 12.41 41.60
CA GLY A 79 -26.00 11.48 40.89
C GLY A 79 -27.23 12.13 40.26
N GLN A 80 -27.26 13.46 40.12
CA GLN A 80 -28.39 14.17 39.50
C GLN A 80 -28.34 14.15 37.97
N ILE A 81 -27.15 13.95 37.39
CA ILE A 81 -26.98 13.80 35.94
C ILE A 81 -26.19 12.54 35.60
N ALA A 82 -26.46 11.98 34.43
CA ALA A 82 -25.66 10.91 33.83
C ALA A 82 -24.57 11.48 32.90
N LEU A 83 -23.48 10.73 32.69
CA LEU A 83 -22.38 11.12 31.79
C LEU A 83 -22.86 11.39 30.35
N HIS A 84 -23.83 10.63 29.89
CA HIS A 84 -24.34 10.67 28.51
C HIS A 84 -25.44 11.72 28.30
N ALA A 85 -25.83 12.45 29.35
CA ALA A 85 -26.88 13.46 29.26
C ALA A 85 -26.43 14.64 28.41
N ARG A 86 -27.29 15.04 27.47
CA ARG A 86 -27.12 16.25 26.66
C ARG A 86 -27.39 17.47 27.53
N VAL A 87 -26.41 18.34 27.66
CA VAL A 87 -26.39 19.49 28.56
C VAL A 87 -25.84 20.72 27.84
N SER A 88 -26.29 21.90 28.26
CA SER A 88 -25.72 23.17 27.83
C SER A 88 -24.71 23.64 28.87
N VAL A 89 -23.45 23.80 28.51
CA VAL A 89 -22.40 24.24 29.45
C VAL A 89 -21.64 25.42 28.86
N ARG A 90 -21.27 26.41 29.69
CA ARG A 90 -20.29 27.43 29.30
C ARG A 90 -18.89 26.90 29.54
N LEU A 91 -18.09 26.85 28.48
CA LEU A 91 -16.72 26.38 28.51
C LEU A 91 -15.77 27.55 28.24
N LYS A 92 -14.61 27.50 28.91
CA LYS A 92 -13.51 28.44 28.70
C LYS A 92 -12.55 27.80 27.69
N GLU A 93 -12.44 28.41 26.53
CA GLU A 93 -11.44 28.06 25.52
C GLU A 93 -10.28 29.05 25.59
N TYR A 94 -9.07 28.57 25.31
CA TYR A 94 -7.89 29.41 25.22
C TYR A 94 -7.27 29.26 23.84
N GLU A 95 -7.16 30.36 23.12
CA GLU A 95 -6.51 30.44 21.81
C GLU A 95 -5.20 31.20 21.94
N TRP A 96 -4.22 30.86 21.10
CA TRP A 96 -2.98 31.61 20.99
C TRP A 96 -3.21 32.81 20.06
N GLY A 97 -3.00 34.02 20.56
CA GLY A 97 -3.02 35.24 19.76
C GLY A 97 -1.79 35.37 18.85
N ALA A 98 -1.84 36.30 17.89
CA ALA A 98 -0.76 36.52 16.92
C ALA A 98 0.61 36.89 17.53
N ALA A 99 0.63 37.35 18.79
CA ALA A 99 1.83 37.68 19.56
C ALA A 99 2.21 36.62 20.62
N GLY A 100 1.57 35.44 20.61
CA GLY A 100 1.79 34.40 21.62
C GLY A 100 1.03 34.60 22.94
N GLU A 101 0.15 35.60 23.02
CA GLU A 101 -0.67 35.84 24.20
C GLU A 101 -1.84 34.84 24.31
N LYS A 102 -2.22 34.46 25.54
CA LYS A 102 -3.37 33.60 25.81
C LYS A 102 -4.65 34.41 25.76
N VAL A 103 -5.48 34.19 24.74
CA VAL A 103 -6.79 34.83 24.62
C VAL A 103 -7.86 33.89 25.17
N GLU A 104 -8.54 34.29 26.25
CA GLU A 104 -9.68 33.55 26.81
C GLU A 104 -10.96 33.85 26.02
N LYS A 105 -11.62 32.79 25.56
CA LYS A 105 -12.89 32.85 24.85
C LYS A 105 -13.91 31.98 25.58
N ILE A 106 -14.98 32.61 26.06
CA ILE A 106 -16.06 31.91 26.76
C ILE A 106 -17.19 31.66 25.77
N SER A 107 -17.42 30.38 25.48
CA SER A 107 -18.43 29.94 24.52
C SER A 107 -19.42 28.99 25.21
N ARG A 108 -20.68 29.05 24.82
CA ARG A 108 -21.70 28.09 25.28
C ARG A 108 -21.81 26.97 24.25
N PHE A 109 -21.65 25.73 24.71
CA PHE A 109 -21.77 24.54 23.86
C PHE A 109 -22.93 23.66 24.32
N GLU A 110 -23.61 23.05 23.36
CA GLU A 110 -24.50 21.92 23.59
C GLU A 110 -23.69 20.63 23.44
N THR A 111 -23.42 19.95 24.55
CA THR A 111 -22.52 18.79 24.58
C THR A 111 -23.02 17.77 25.60
N THR A 112 -22.23 16.74 25.91
CA THR A 112 -22.56 15.79 26.99
C THR A 112 -21.82 16.12 28.28
N ALA A 113 -22.36 15.70 29.42
CA ALA A 113 -21.70 15.89 30.71
C ALA A 113 -20.27 15.29 30.72
N GLY A 114 -20.07 14.12 30.10
CA GLY A 114 -18.76 13.51 29.99
C GLY A 114 -17.77 14.27 29.10
N ARG A 115 -18.21 14.83 27.96
CA ARG A 115 -17.37 15.69 27.10
C ARG A 115 -17.01 16.99 27.80
N ALA A 116 -17.95 17.60 28.53
CA ALA A 116 -17.69 18.78 29.33
C ALA A 116 -16.65 18.51 30.42
N LEU A 117 -16.70 17.37 31.12
CA LEU A 117 -15.66 16.99 32.09
C LEU A 117 -14.28 16.79 31.45
N LEU A 118 -14.23 16.29 30.20
CA LEU A 118 -12.97 16.16 29.45
C LEU A 118 -12.43 17.50 28.94
N SER A 119 -13.20 18.59 28.98
CA SER A 119 -12.64 19.90 28.62
C SER A 119 -11.60 20.40 29.62
N GLU A 120 -11.64 19.92 30.89
CA GLU A 120 -10.71 20.33 31.95
C GLU A 120 -9.25 19.90 31.66
N ILE A 121 -9.07 18.82 30.89
CA ILE A 121 -7.75 18.29 30.54
C ILE A 121 -7.17 18.89 29.25
N LEU A 122 -7.94 19.68 28.50
CA LEU A 122 -7.49 20.19 27.21
C LEU A 122 -6.31 21.19 27.39
N PRO A 123 -5.20 21.00 26.65
CA PRO A 123 -4.11 21.98 26.65
C PRO A 123 -4.54 23.28 25.95
N VAL A 124 -3.89 24.38 26.37
CA VAL A 124 -4.07 25.71 25.79
C VAL A 124 -3.76 25.68 24.29
N GLY A 125 -4.68 26.19 23.45
CA GLY A 125 -4.56 26.23 21.99
C GLY A 125 -5.35 25.15 21.23
N LEU A 126 -5.95 24.17 21.92
CA LEU A 126 -6.89 23.23 21.29
C LEU A 126 -8.35 23.67 21.44
N PRO A 127 -9.11 23.78 20.34
CA PRO A 127 -10.54 24.09 20.41
C PRO A 127 -11.33 22.89 20.96
N PHE A 128 -12.41 23.18 21.69
CA PHE A 128 -13.27 22.14 22.29
C PHE A 128 -13.96 21.27 21.24
N SER A 129 -14.18 21.81 20.04
CA SER A 129 -14.78 21.10 18.89
C SER A 129 -14.06 19.79 18.52
N ILE A 130 -12.76 19.64 18.85
CA ILE A 130 -12.01 18.40 18.58
C ILE A 130 -12.42 17.29 19.55
N VAL A 131 -12.86 17.64 20.77
CA VAL A 131 -13.33 16.68 21.79
C VAL A 131 -14.84 16.46 21.72
N ASP A 132 -15.59 17.36 21.10
CA ASP A 132 -17.06 17.30 21.03
C ASP A 132 -17.60 16.26 20.03
N LYS A 133 -17.11 15.03 20.14
CA LYS A 133 -17.50 13.86 19.34
C LYS A 133 -17.23 12.58 20.13
N PRO A 134 -17.85 11.45 19.76
CA PRO A 134 -17.52 10.16 20.35
C PRO A 134 -16.04 9.82 20.11
N LEU A 135 -15.25 9.76 21.18
CA LEU A 135 -13.81 9.53 21.11
C LEU A 135 -13.48 8.06 20.86
N LYS A 136 -13.54 7.66 19.59
CA LYS A 136 -13.03 6.37 19.10
C LYS A 136 -11.50 6.38 19.08
N LYS A 137 -10.85 5.20 19.01
CA LYS A 137 -9.37 5.06 18.96
C LYS A 137 -8.71 5.98 17.92
N LYS A 138 -9.28 6.06 16.71
CA LYS A 138 -8.76 6.93 15.63
C LYS A 138 -8.86 8.41 15.97
N GLU A 139 -9.96 8.83 16.58
CA GLU A 139 -10.19 10.22 16.95
C GLU A 139 -9.30 10.65 18.13
N ILE A 140 -9.04 9.75 19.08
CA ILE A 140 -8.07 9.98 20.15
C ILE A 140 -6.65 10.17 19.58
N SER A 141 -6.25 9.35 18.60
CA SER A 141 -4.97 9.52 17.92
C SER A 141 -4.87 10.88 17.22
N LYS A 142 -5.92 11.30 16.50
CA LYS A 142 -6.00 12.64 15.88
C LYS A 142 -5.93 13.76 16.90
N LEU A 143 -6.59 13.61 18.05
CA LEU A 143 -6.59 14.58 19.15
C LEU A 143 -5.17 14.76 19.72
N ILE A 144 -4.44 13.68 19.96
CA ILE A 144 -3.04 13.73 20.42
C ILE A 144 -2.14 14.34 19.33
N ASN A 145 -2.34 13.99 18.07
CA ASN A 145 -1.57 14.57 16.96
C ASN A 145 -1.81 16.09 16.87
N ALA A 146 -3.07 16.53 16.92
CA ALA A 146 -3.41 17.96 16.92
C ALA A 146 -2.77 18.70 18.12
N SER A 147 -2.76 18.07 19.31
CA SER A 147 -2.05 18.60 20.47
C SER A 147 -0.56 18.77 20.19
N PHE A 148 0.09 17.75 19.61
CA PHE A 148 1.52 17.79 19.32
C PHE A 148 1.88 18.93 18.36
N ARG A 149 1.08 19.10 17.29
CA ARG A 149 1.35 20.11 16.26
C ARG A 149 1.10 21.54 16.73
N ARG A 150 0.07 21.77 17.56
CA ARG A 150 -0.33 23.13 17.98
C ARG A 150 0.21 23.55 19.34
N CYS A 151 0.29 22.62 20.29
CA CYS A 151 0.65 22.91 21.68
C CYS A 151 2.09 22.49 22.03
N GLY A 152 2.76 21.75 21.14
CA GLY A 152 4.13 21.27 21.33
C GLY A 152 4.25 20.07 22.26
N LEU A 153 5.47 19.52 22.33
CA LEU A 153 5.79 18.24 22.96
C LEU A 153 5.36 18.15 24.43
N LYS A 154 5.76 19.13 25.26
CA LYS A 154 5.54 19.10 26.72
C LYS A 154 4.06 19.06 27.07
N ALA A 155 3.25 19.91 26.43
CA ALA A 155 1.81 19.97 26.65
C ALA A 155 1.14 18.65 26.23
N THR A 156 1.56 18.05 25.11
CA THR A 156 1.03 16.77 24.64
C THR A 156 1.35 15.60 25.57
N VAL A 157 2.55 15.54 26.15
CA VAL A 157 2.92 14.48 27.09
C VAL A 157 2.06 14.55 28.36
N VAL A 158 1.89 15.75 28.92
CA VAL A 158 1.03 15.96 30.09
C VAL A 158 -0.42 15.59 29.76
N PHE A 159 -0.90 16.01 28.58
CA PHE A 159 -2.24 15.71 28.12
C PHE A 159 -2.48 14.20 27.92
N ALA A 160 -1.52 13.48 27.35
CA ALA A 160 -1.61 12.03 27.17
C ALA A 160 -1.68 11.28 28.51
N ASP A 161 -0.90 11.70 29.51
CA ASP A 161 -0.95 11.14 30.87
C ASP A 161 -2.30 11.42 31.55
N GLN A 162 -2.81 12.64 31.44
CA GLN A 162 -4.13 12.99 31.98
C GLN A 162 -5.26 12.20 31.30
N LEU A 163 -5.21 12.03 29.97
CA LEU A 163 -6.13 11.18 29.21
C LEU A 163 -6.12 9.74 29.72
N MET A 164 -4.93 9.18 29.99
CA MET A 164 -4.78 7.84 30.56
C MET A 164 -5.48 7.73 31.92
N GLN A 165 -5.18 8.66 32.85
CA GLN A 165 -5.76 8.64 34.19
C GLN A 165 -7.29 8.78 34.18
N PHE A 166 -7.81 9.70 33.38
CA PHE A 166 -9.26 9.89 33.22
C PHE A 166 -9.91 8.67 32.57
N GLY A 167 -9.32 8.12 31.50
CA GLY A 167 -9.84 6.95 30.81
C GLY A 167 -9.96 5.74 31.73
N PHE A 168 -8.96 5.44 32.56
CA PHE A 168 -9.06 4.33 33.54
C PHE A 168 -10.14 4.57 34.61
N ARG A 169 -10.23 5.80 35.14
CA ARG A 169 -11.26 6.16 36.13
C ARG A 169 -12.66 5.99 35.55
N LEU A 170 -12.88 6.46 34.32
CA LEU A 170 -14.15 6.38 33.62
C LEU A 170 -14.49 4.94 33.23
N ALA A 171 -13.51 4.16 32.74
CA ALA A 171 -13.69 2.75 32.40
C ALA A 171 -14.11 1.92 33.63
N THR A 172 -13.48 2.16 34.78
CA THR A 172 -13.83 1.47 36.04
C THR A 172 -15.26 1.80 36.48
N ARG A 173 -15.68 3.07 36.36
CA ARG A 173 -17.05 3.50 36.68
C ARG A 173 -18.09 3.00 35.69
N ALA A 174 -17.71 2.81 34.42
CA ALA A 174 -18.60 2.30 33.39
C ALA A 174 -19.06 0.86 33.67
N GLY A 175 -18.23 0.06 34.36
CA GLY A 175 -18.61 -1.30 34.75
C GLY A 175 -18.93 -2.24 33.58
N ILE A 176 -18.32 -1.99 32.41
CA ILE A 176 -18.60 -2.74 31.18
C ILE A 176 -18.15 -4.20 31.36
N SER A 177 -19.07 -5.13 31.08
CA SER A 177 -18.85 -6.56 31.21
C SER A 177 -19.30 -7.30 29.94
N ILE A 178 -18.86 -8.54 29.76
CA ILE A 178 -19.28 -9.40 28.66
C ILE A 178 -20.08 -10.57 29.23
N ALA A 179 -21.33 -10.70 28.79
CA ALA A 179 -22.20 -11.81 29.10
C ALA A 179 -22.64 -12.55 27.83
N VAL A 180 -23.09 -13.80 28.00
CA VAL A 180 -23.65 -14.61 26.89
C VAL A 180 -24.87 -13.93 26.24
N LYS A 181 -25.62 -13.13 27.01
CA LYS A 181 -26.78 -12.37 26.51
C LYS A 181 -26.39 -11.25 25.56
N ASP A 182 -25.18 -10.70 25.67
CA ASP A 182 -24.72 -9.60 24.82
C ASP A 182 -24.46 -10.07 23.38
N MET A 183 -24.23 -11.36 23.17
CA MET A 183 -23.94 -11.98 21.87
C MET A 183 -25.22 -12.24 21.06
N LEU A 184 -25.93 -11.20 20.63
CA LEU A 184 -27.23 -11.34 19.95
C LEU A 184 -27.10 -11.98 18.56
N VAL A 185 -27.73 -13.14 18.37
CA VAL A 185 -27.81 -13.82 17.07
C VAL A 185 -28.91 -13.14 16.22
N PRO A 186 -28.63 -12.76 14.96
CA PRO A 186 -29.62 -12.08 14.15
C PRO A 186 -30.73 -13.01 13.70
N ASN A 187 -31.99 -12.54 13.78
CA ASN A 187 -33.15 -13.34 13.38
C ASN A 187 -33.14 -13.67 11.88
N ALA A 188 -32.54 -12.79 11.06
CA ALA A 188 -32.39 -12.98 9.62
C ALA A 188 -31.38 -14.09 9.23
N LYS A 189 -30.60 -14.62 10.19
CA LYS A 189 -29.56 -15.63 9.92
C LYS A 189 -30.11 -16.87 9.22
N HIS A 190 -31.13 -17.51 9.80
CA HIS A 190 -31.65 -18.78 9.27
C HIS A 190 -32.24 -18.63 7.86
N PRO A 191 -33.05 -17.59 7.56
CA PRO A 191 -33.48 -17.30 6.19
C PRO A 191 -32.33 -17.12 5.20
N LEU A 192 -31.28 -16.36 5.56
CA LEU A 192 -30.14 -16.11 4.68
C LEU A 192 -29.34 -17.39 4.37
N ILE A 193 -29.15 -18.25 5.38
CA ILE A 193 -28.48 -19.54 5.19
C ILE A 193 -29.32 -20.45 4.28
N HIS A 194 -30.64 -20.52 4.50
CA HIS A 194 -31.51 -21.34 3.68
C HIS A 194 -31.55 -20.88 2.21
N ALA A 195 -31.55 -19.56 1.97
CA ALA A 195 -31.45 -19.01 0.62
C ALA A 195 -30.12 -19.40 -0.06
N ALA A 196 -29.00 -19.29 0.65
CA ALA A 196 -27.70 -19.71 0.13
C ALA A 196 -27.62 -21.23 -0.14
N GLU A 197 -28.22 -22.07 0.72
CA GLU A 197 -28.31 -23.51 0.50
C GLU A 197 -29.13 -23.86 -0.74
N GLN A 198 -30.20 -23.12 -1.01
CA GLN A 198 -31.00 -23.27 -2.24
C GLN A 198 -30.20 -22.88 -3.49
N GLU A 199 -29.51 -21.74 -3.48
CA GLU A 199 -28.63 -21.33 -4.58
C GLU A 199 -27.55 -22.38 -4.87
N VAL A 200 -26.89 -22.91 -3.82
CA VAL A 200 -25.89 -23.98 -3.96
C VAL A 200 -26.49 -25.24 -4.57
N LYS A 201 -27.74 -25.59 -4.20
CA LYS A 201 -28.45 -26.75 -4.77
C LYS A 201 -28.79 -26.55 -6.24
N GLU A 202 -29.17 -25.34 -6.65
CA GLU A 202 -29.39 -25.00 -8.06
C GLU A 202 -28.08 -25.10 -8.87
N ILE A 203 -26.96 -24.60 -8.34
CA ILE A 203 -25.65 -24.75 -8.98
C ILE A 203 -25.23 -26.23 -9.08
N ALA A 204 -25.53 -27.04 -8.06
CA ALA A 204 -25.28 -28.49 -8.12
C ALA A 204 -26.15 -29.19 -9.19
N GLN A 205 -27.39 -28.74 -9.40
CA GLN A 205 -28.24 -29.22 -10.49
C GLN A 205 -27.73 -28.76 -11.86
N GLN A 206 -27.25 -27.52 -11.99
CA GLN A 206 -26.60 -27.01 -13.20
C GLN A 206 -25.36 -27.82 -13.56
N TYR A 207 -24.55 -28.19 -12.55
CA TYR A 207 -23.41 -29.09 -12.75
C TYR A 207 -23.87 -30.47 -13.24
N THR A 208 -24.87 -31.07 -12.57
CA THR A 208 -25.39 -32.41 -12.95
C THR A 208 -25.99 -32.42 -14.37
N SER A 209 -26.54 -31.29 -14.83
CA SER A 209 -27.10 -31.11 -16.17
C SER A 209 -26.08 -30.66 -17.24
N GLY A 210 -24.81 -30.47 -16.87
CA GLY A 210 -23.75 -30.10 -17.81
C GLY A 210 -23.64 -28.62 -18.17
N LEU A 211 -24.37 -27.74 -17.48
CA LEU A 211 -24.34 -26.30 -17.77
C LEU A 211 -23.08 -25.61 -17.24
N VAL A 212 -22.41 -26.20 -16.23
CA VAL A 212 -21.28 -25.60 -15.49
C VAL A 212 -20.23 -26.69 -15.27
N THR A 213 -18.95 -26.32 -15.31
CA THR A 213 -17.82 -27.24 -15.02
C THR A 213 -17.60 -27.39 -13.50
N ASP A 214 -16.88 -28.43 -13.04
CA ASP A 214 -16.63 -28.62 -11.60
C ASP A 214 -15.82 -27.46 -10.97
N GLY A 215 -14.85 -26.91 -11.69
CA GLY A 215 -14.07 -25.75 -11.22
C GLY A 215 -14.94 -24.49 -11.06
N GLU A 216 -15.83 -24.22 -12.00
CA GLU A 216 -16.81 -23.13 -11.92
C GLU A 216 -17.84 -23.38 -10.80
N ARG A 217 -18.30 -24.62 -10.63
CA ARG A 217 -19.18 -25.04 -9.54
C ARG A 217 -18.53 -24.71 -8.20
N TYR A 218 -17.29 -25.15 -7.98
CA TYR A 218 -16.54 -24.91 -6.75
C TYR A 218 -16.40 -23.40 -6.46
N ASN A 219 -15.98 -22.60 -7.45
CA ASN A 219 -15.83 -21.15 -7.28
C ASN A 219 -17.16 -20.47 -6.95
N LYS A 220 -18.23 -20.80 -7.67
CA LYS A 220 -19.57 -20.25 -7.40
C LYS A 220 -20.06 -20.60 -6.01
N VAL A 221 -19.88 -21.85 -5.57
CA VAL A 221 -20.28 -22.28 -4.22
C VAL A 221 -19.52 -21.52 -3.14
N VAL A 222 -18.20 -21.37 -3.30
CA VAL A 222 -17.37 -20.58 -2.38
C VAL A 222 -17.82 -19.13 -2.34
N ASP A 223 -18.14 -18.52 -3.48
CA ASP A 223 -18.56 -17.12 -3.55
C ASP A 223 -19.97 -16.90 -2.96
N ILE A 224 -20.91 -17.84 -3.16
CA ILE A 224 -22.24 -17.81 -2.52
C ILE A 224 -22.09 -17.83 -1.00
N TRP A 225 -21.27 -18.74 -0.46
CA TRP A 225 -21.04 -18.83 0.98
C TRP A 225 -20.28 -17.63 1.54
N GLY A 226 -19.33 -17.08 0.78
CA GLY A 226 -18.67 -15.82 1.12
C GLY A 226 -19.67 -14.68 1.26
N ARG A 227 -20.54 -14.49 0.25
CA ARG A 227 -21.59 -13.47 0.24
C ARG A 227 -22.59 -13.66 1.38
N CYS A 228 -23.04 -14.89 1.62
CA CYS A 228 -23.93 -15.21 2.74
C CYS A 228 -23.28 -14.84 4.08
N GLY A 229 -22.00 -15.16 4.27
CA GLY A 229 -21.23 -14.77 5.46
C GLY A 229 -21.20 -13.26 5.70
N ASP A 230 -21.07 -12.47 4.65
CA ASP A 230 -21.04 -11.00 4.74
C ASP A 230 -22.44 -10.40 4.96
N GLN A 231 -23.47 -10.97 4.34
CA GLN A 231 -24.88 -10.58 4.60
C GLN A 231 -25.29 -10.85 6.04
N VAL A 232 -24.93 -12.02 6.59
CA VAL A 232 -25.16 -12.36 8.00
C VAL A 232 -24.41 -11.40 8.92
N ALA A 233 -23.17 -11.03 8.57
CA ALA A 233 -22.39 -10.05 9.32
C ALA A 233 -23.07 -8.66 9.34
N LYS A 234 -23.56 -8.21 8.18
CA LYS A 234 -24.24 -6.93 8.04
C LYS A 234 -25.55 -6.91 8.84
N ALA A 235 -26.38 -7.94 8.69
CA ALA A 235 -27.63 -8.07 9.45
C ALA A 235 -27.38 -8.12 10.98
N MET A 236 -26.32 -8.81 11.40
CA MET A 236 -25.90 -8.83 12.81
C MET A 236 -25.49 -7.44 13.30
N MET A 237 -24.66 -6.70 12.55
CA MET A 237 -24.19 -5.38 12.95
C MET A 237 -25.31 -4.34 12.97
N GLU A 238 -26.26 -4.41 12.03
CA GLU A 238 -27.44 -3.54 12.02
C GLU A 238 -28.33 -3.79 13.26
N GLN A 239 -28.58 -5.06 13.59
CA GLN A 239 -29.38 -5.42 14.77
C GLN A 239 -28.67 -5.11 16.09
N LEU A 240 -27.34 -5.29 16.14
CA LEU A 240 -26.55 -5.03 17.34
C LEU A 240 -26.26 -3.54 17.54
N GLY A 241 -26.17 -2.77 16.45
CA GLY A 241 -25.75 -1.37 16.47
C GLY A 241 -26.83 -0.38 16.90
N GLN A 242 -28.11 -0.76 16.83
CA GLN A 242 -29.22 0.12 17.19
C GLN A 242 -30.16 -0.50 18.23
N GLU A 243 -30.56 0.30 19.20
CA GLU A 243 -31.56 -0.08 20.20
C GLU A 243 -32.74 0.91 20.21
N PRO A 244 -33.99 0.42 20.36
CA PRO A 244 -35.15 1.28 20.52
C PRO A 244 -35.18 1.88 21.93
N VAL A 245 -35.33 3.20 22.02
CA VAL A 245 -35.42 3.95 23.28
C VAL A 245 -36.53 4.99 23.20
N VAL A 246 -37.19 5.21 24.33
CA VAL A 246 -38.27 6.19 24.46
C VAL A 246 -37.66 7.56 24.72
N ASP A 247 -37.93 8.52 23.84
CA ASP A 247 -37.50 9.90 23.97
C ASP A 247 -38.22 10.61 25.14
N ARG A 248 -37.80 11.84 25.44
CA ARG A 248 -38.42 12.67 26.48
C ARG A 248 -39.90 13.01 26.20
N ALA A 249 -40.32 12.97 24.94
CA ALA A 249 -41.68 13.26 24.50
C ALA A 249 -42.59 12.01 24.46
N GLY A 250 -42.04 10.82 24.78
CA GLY A 250 -42.75 9.55 24.77
C GLY A 250 -42.77 8.82 23.42
N ASN A 251 -42.03 9.30 22.41
CA ASN A 251 -41.92 8.62 21.12
C ASN A 251 -40.79 7.59 21.12
N GLU A 252 -40.98 6.49 20.39
CA GLU A 252 -39.92 5.52 20.14
C GLU A 252 -38.93 6.08 19.12
N THR A 253 -37.69 6.27 19.57
CA THR A 253 -36.56 6.67 18.73
C THR A 253 -35.50 5.57 18.74
N ARG A 254 -34.65 5.53 17.72
CA ARG A 254 -33.53 4.60 17.64
C ARG A 254 -32.26 5.32 18.07
N GLN A 255 -31.55 4.75 19.03
CA GLN A 255 -30.21 5.22 19.41
C GLN A 255 -29.17 4.14 19.11
N GLU A 256 -27.90 4.53 19.05
CA GLU A 256 -26.81 3.56 19.00
C GLU A 256 -26.83 2.68 20.24
N SER A 257 -26.60 1.37 20.08
CA SER A 257 -26.73 0.44 21.20
C SER A 257 -25.63 0.61 22.24
N PHE A 258 -25.99 0.46 23.51
CA PHE A 258 -25.05 0.38 24.64
C PHE A 258 -24.64 -1.07 24.95
N ASN A 259 -24.85 -2.00 24.03
CA ASN A 259 -24.32 -3.36 24.14
C ASN A 259 -22.79 -3.35 24.26
N SER A 260 -22.26 -4.05 25.27
CA SER A 260 -20.82 -4.08 25.56
C SER A 260 -19.96 -4.55 24.39
N ILE A 261 -20.38 -5.60 23.68
CA ILE A 261 -19.61 -6.17 22.56
C ILE A 261 -19.57 -5.19 21.40
N TYR A 262 -20.69 -4.51 21.12
CA TYR A 262 -20.75 -3.46 20.12
C TYR A 262 -19.84 -2.29 20.49
N MET A 263 -19.93 -1.80 21.72
CA MET A 263 -19.09 -0.69 22.20
C MET A 263 -17.59 -1.01 22.11
N MET A 264 -17.18 -2.24 22.44
CA MET A 264 -15.78 -2.66 22.33
C MET A 264 -15.25 -2.60 20.90
N ALA A 265 -16.06 -3.03 19.92
CA ALA A 265 -15.67 -2.98 18.51
C ALA A 265 -15.81 -1.58 17.90
N ASP A 266 -16.89 -0.85 18.17
CA ASP A 266 -17.10 0.50 17.60
C ASP A 266 -16.10 1.52 18.16
N SER A 267 -15.76 1.43 19.44
CA SER A 267 -14.70 2.26 20.04
C SER A 267 -13.32 1.97 19.44
N GLY A 268 -13.12 0.77 18.87
CA GLY A 268 -11.83 0.26 18.42
C GLY A 268 -10.90 -0.11 19.58
N ALA A 269 -11.42 -0.25 20.80
CA ALA A 269 -10.66 -0.68 21.98
C ALA A 269 -10.17 -2.12 21.81
N ARG A 270 -11.09 -3.03 21.48
CA ARG A 270 -10.80 -4.45 21.21
C ARG A 270 -11.97 -5.08 20.47
N GLY A 271 -11.70 -5.94 19.51
CA GLY A 271 -12.76 -6.55 18.70
C GLY A 271 -12.79 -5.99 17.28
N SER A 272 -13.14 -6.84 16.32
CA SER A 272 -13.44 -6.43 14.95
C SER A 272 -14.80 -6.99 14.54
N ALA A 273 -15.43 -6.40 13.52
CA ALA A 273 -16.68 -6.93 12.97
C ALA A 273 -16.57 -8.41 12.58
N ALA A 274 -15.40 -8.83 12.06
CA ALA A 274 -15.12 -10.23 11.75
C ALA A 274 -15.10 -11.14 13.00
N GLN A 275 -14.59 -10.65 14.13
CA GLN A 275 -14.61 -11.40 15.40
C GLN A 275 -16.03 -11.47 15.99
N ILE A 276 -16.79 -10.38 15.94
CA ILE A 276 -18.20 -10.38 16.38
C ILE A 276 -19.03 -11.33 15.50
N ARG A 277 -18.77 -11.35 14.19
CA ARG A 277 -19.42 -12.28 13.25
C ARG A 277 -19.24 -13.73 13.69
N GLN A 278 -18.05 -14.11 14.14
CA GLN A 278 -17.80 -15.47 14.64
C GLN A 278 -18.49 -15.76 15.98
N LEU A 279 -18.70 -14.73 16.82
CA LEU A 279 -19.38 -14.88 18.11
C LEU A 279 -20.88 -15.10 17.97
N ALA A 280 -21.56 -14.29 17.14
CA ALA A 280 -23.02 -14.22 17.09
C ALA A 280 -23.64 -14.42 15.69
N GLY A 281 -22.88 -14.28 14.61
CA GLY A 281 -23.35 -14.51 13.24
C GLY A 281 -23.13 -15.96 12.79
N MET A 282 -22.08 -16.17 12.02
CA MET A 282 -21.58 -17.48 11.60
C MET A 282 -20.06 -17.43 11.47
N ARG A 283 -19.38 -18.57 11.62
CA ARG A 283 -17.92 -18.60 11.49
C ARG A 283 -17.45 -18.50 10.03
N GLY A 284 -18.19 -19.10 9.09
CA GLY A 284 -17.94 -18.98 7.64
C GLY A 284 -16.99 -20.02 7.06
N LEU A 285 -16.32 -19.66 5.96
CA LEU A 285 -15.44 -20.53 5.19
C LEU A 285 -14.04 -20.61 5.80
N MET A 286 -13.45 -21.81 5.83
CA MET A 286 -12.11 -22.07 6.38
C MET A 286 -11.15 -22.48 5.26
N ALA A 287 -9.86 -22.19 5.44
CA ALA A 287 -8.81 -22.61 4.51
C ALA A 287 -8.18 -23.96 4.93
N LYS A 288 -7.85 -24.78 3.94
CA LYS A 288 -7.03 -25.99 4.10
C LYS A 288 -5.54 -25.62 4.27
N PRO A 289 -4.70 -26.55 4.73
CA PRO A 289 -3.26 -26.33 4.85
C PRO A 289 -2.57 -25.91 3.53
N ASP A 290 -3.07 -26.40 2.39
CA ASP A 290 -2.60 -26.04 1.05
C ASP A 290 -2.98 -24.62 0.60
N GLY A 291 -3.87 -23.93 1.35
CA GLY A 291 -4.38 -22.60 1.02
C GLY A 291 -5.69 -22.59 0.23
N SER A 292 -6.19 -23.74 -0.21
CA SER A 292 -7.51 -23.83 -0.85
C SER A 292 -8.63 -23.66 0.17
N ILE A 293 -9.79 -23.15 -0.26
CA ILE A 293 -10.94 -22.93 0.62
C ILE A 293 -11.76 -24.23 0.71
N ILE A 294 -12.27 -24.55 1.89
CA ILE A 294 -13.18 -25.69 2.08
C ILE A 294 -14.58 -25.26 1.66
N GLU A 295 -15.19 -25.94 0.69
CA GLU A 295 -16.52 -25.60 0.15
C GLU A 295 -17.64 -25.73 1.19
N THR A 296 -17.43 -26.52 2.25
CA THR A 296 -18.38 -26.69 3.37
C THR A 296 -18.14 -25.62 4.44
N PRO A 297 -19.06 -24.64 4.62
CA PRO A 297 -18.90 -23.59 5.62
C PRO A 297 -19.27 -24.05 7.03
N ILE A 298 -18.85 -23.27 8.03
CA ILE A 298 -19.32 -23.37 9.40
C ILE A 298 -20.45 -22.35 9.61
N THR A 299 -21.69 -22.82 9.54
CA THR A 299 -22.93 -22.03 9.68
C THR A 299 -23.24 -21.62 11.13
N THR A 300 -22.70 -22.36 12.09
CA THR A 300 -22.83 -22.08 13.52
C THR A 300 -21.85 -20.98 13.98
N ASN A 301 -22.14 -20.41 15.15
CA ASN A 301 -21.28 -19.42 15.81
C ASN A 301 -20.81 -19.94 17.19
N PHE A 302 -19.94 -19.19 17.87
CA PHE A 302 -19.44 -19.60 19.19
C PHE A 302 -20.51 -19.65 20.29
N ARG A 303 -21.55 -18.81 20.20
CA ARG A 303 -22.67 -18.84 21.15
C ARG A 303 -23.50 -20.13 21.01
N GLU A 304 -23.73 -20.59 19.79
CA GLU A 304 -24.46 -21.83 19.48
C GLU A 304 -23.62 -23.09 19.72
N GLY A 305 -22.30 -22.97 19.60
CA GLY A 305 -21.36 -24.08 19.70
C GLY A 305 -21.04 -24.72 18.34
N LEU A 306 -19.93 -25.45 18.29
CA LEU A 306 -19.44 -26.14 17.09
C LEU A 306 -19.61 -27.65 17.26
N ASN A 307 -20.08 -28.32 16.21
CA ASN A 307 -20.04 -29.79 16.19
C ASN A 307 -18.60 -30.30 15.94
N VAL A 308 -18.38 -31.61 16.14
CA VAL A 308 -17.04 -32.22 16.05
C VAL A 308 -16.39 -31.98 14.68
N LEU A 309 -17.15 -32.10 13.59
CA LEU A 309 -16.65 -31.91 12.24
C LEU A 309 -16.26 -30.44 11.96
N GLN A 310 -17.13 -29.50 12.33
CA GLN A 310 -16.89 -28.05 12.20
C GLN A 310 -15.68 -27.61 13.03
N TYR A 311 -15.56 -28.13 14.26
CA TYR A 311 -14.39 -27.87 15.10
C TYR A 311 -13.12 -28.43 14.45
N PHE A 312 -13.15 -29.67 13.98
CA PHE A 312 -12.01 -30.31 13.29
C PHE A 312 -11.57 -29.54 12.04
N ILE A 313 -12.53 -29.12 11.21
CA ILE A 313 -12.26 -28.27 10.03
C ILE A 313 -11.57 -26.96 10.46
N SER A 314 -12.06 -26.31 11.52
CA SER A 314 -11.46 -25.09 12.03
C SER A 314 -10.03 -25.28 12.57
N THR A 315 -9.65 -26.48 13.01
CA THR A 315 -8.29 -26.72 13.53
C THR A 315 -7.21 -26.63 12.46
N HIS A 316 -7.53 -26.91 11.19
CA HIS A 316 -6.56 -26.89 10.10
C HIS A 316 -6.03 -25.48 9.87
N GLY A 317 -6.93 -24.51 9.73
CA GLY A 317 -6.58 -23.09 9.62
C GLY A 317 -5.84 -22.59 10.86
N ALA A 318 -6.37 -22.85 12.06
CA ALA A 318 -5.75 -22.42 13.31
C ALA A 318 -4.30 -22.92 13.48
N ARG A 319 -4.05 -24.21 13.17
CA ARG A 319 -2.71 -24.80 13.24
C ARG A 319 -1.77 -24.20 12.19
N LYS A 320 -2.25 -23.98 10.96
CA LYS A 320 -1.46 -23.33 9.91
C LYS A 320 -1.08 -21.90 10.32
N GLY A 321 -2.04 -21.10 10.80
CA GLY A 321 -1.78 -19.73 11.25
C GLY A 321 -0.74 -19.65 12.38
N LEU A 322 -0.81 -20.59 13.35
CA LEU A 322 0.19 -20.72 14.41
C LEU A 322 1.59 -21.08 13.87
N ALA A 323 1.66 -22.09 12.99
CA ALA A 323 2.92 -22.53 12.40
C ALA A 323 3.55 -21.44 11.52
N ASP A 324 2.76 -20.76 10.70
CA ASP A 324 3.21 -19.66 9.86
C ASP A 324 3.71 -18.49 10.70
N THR A 325 3.03 -18.15 11.79
CA THR A 325 3.48 -17.10 12.71
C THR A 325 4.85 -17.45 13.30
N ALA A 326 5.03 -18.69 13.77
CA ALA A 326 6.29 -19.14 14.35
C ALA A 326 7.44 -19.17 13.33
N LEU A 327 7.19 -19.62 12.10
CA LEU A 327 8.23 -19.76 11.07
C LEU A 327 8.55 -18.43 10.36
N LYS A 328 7.54 -17.62 10.03
CA LYS A 328 7.72 -16.41 9.22
C LYS A 328 8.32 -15.24 10.01
N THR A 329 8.19 -15.24 11.34
CA THR A 329 8.85 -14.25 12.21
C THR A 329 10.37 -14.23 12.01
N ALA A 330 10.99 -15.41 11.84
CA ALA A 330 12.43 -15.50 11.59
C ALA A 330 12.84 -14.85 10.25
N ASN A 331 12.02 -15.02 9.21
CA ASN A 331 12.28 -14.42 7.89
C ASN A 331 12.20 -12.89 7.94
N SER A 332 11.25 -12.34 8.70
CA SER A 332 11.11 -10.89 8.87
C SER A 332 12.27 -10.27 9.67
N GLY A 333 12.66 -10.92 10.77
CA GLY A 333 13.84 -10.49 11.53
C GLY A 333 15.12 -10.53 10.69
N TYR A 334 15.25 -11.56 9.84
CA TYR A 334 16.37 -11.67 8.92
C TYR A 334 16.35 -10.60 7.81
N LEU A 335 15.19 -10.27 7.25
CA LEU A 335 15.06 -9.15 6.30
C LEU A 335 15.44 -7.83 6.96
N THR A 336 14.95 -7.57 8.18
CA THR A 336 15.27 -6.35 8.94
C THR A 336 16.77 -6.22 9.14
N ARG A 337 17.44 -7.30 9.54
CA ARG A 337 18.90 -7.34 9.66
C ARG A 337 19.59 -6.96 8.35
N ARG A 338 19.18 -7.57 7.21
CA ARG A 338 19.74 -7.26 5.89
C ARG A 338 19.54 -5.81 5.47
N LEU A 339 18.37 -5.24 5.76
CA LEU A 339 18.07 -3.84 5.47
C LEU A 339 19.00 -2.91 6.27
N VAL A 340 19.20 -3.19 7.56
CA VAL A 340 20.14 -2.41 8.40
C VAL A 340 21.57 -2.54 7.88
N ASP A 341 22.02 -3.75 7.55
CA ASP A 341 23.39 -3.99 7.06
C ASP A 341 23.70 -3.20 5.77
N VAL A 342 22.71 -2.97 4.90
CA VAL A 342 22.87 -2.15 3.68
C VAL A 342 22.79 -0.66 3.94
N THR A 343 21.98 -0.23 4.89
CA THR A 343 21.63 1.19 5.07
C THR A 343 22.36 1.88 6.20
N GLN A 344 23.03 1.16 7.08
CA GLN A 344 23.70 1.70 8.27
C GLN A 344 24.65 2.88 7.97
N ASP A 345 25.27 2.94 6.79
CA ASP A 345 26.23 4.00 6.46
C ASP A 345 25.55 5.34 6.07
N LEU A 346 24.22 5.35 5.95
CA LEU A 346 23.44 6.55 5.63
C LEU A 346 23.12 7.36 6.89
N VAL A 347 23.88 8.43 7.05
CA VAL A 347 23.69 9.47 8.06
C VAL A 347 23.44 10.80 7.36
N VAL A 348 22.66 11.68 7.97
CA VAL A 348 22.54 13.06 7.51
C VAL A 348 23.82 13.82 7.86
N THR A 349 24.57 14.27 6.86
CA THR A 349 25.92 14.84 7.05
C THR A 349 25.99 16.35 6.81
N GLU A 350 25.09 16.88 5.98
CA GLU A 350 25.03 18.26 5.52
C GLU A 350 23.59 18.78 5.55
N ASP A 351 23.38 20.09 5.55
CA ASP A 351 22.02 20.65 5.56
C ASP A 351 21.39 20.68 4.16
N ASP A 352 22.16 21.07 3.15
CA ASP A 352 21.68 21.20 1.78
C ASP A 352 22.76 20.83 0.76
N CYS A 353 22.46 19.86 -0.11
CA CYS A 353 23.35 19.50 -1.23
C CYS A 353 23.21 20.42 -2.46
N GLY A 354 22.31 21.41 -2.44
CA GLY A 354 22.13 22.38 -3.54
C GLY A 354 21.39 21.84 -4.78
N THR A 355 20.95 20.58 -4.79
CA THR A 355 20.28 20.00 -5.95
C THR A 355 18.91 20.65 -6.21
N ARG A 356 18.63 20.93 -7.49
CA ARG A 356 17.30 21.32 -7.99
C ARG A 356 16.52 20.13 -8.56
N ASN A 357 17.13 18.95 -8.58
CA ASN A 357 16.46 17.75 -9.03
C ASN A 357 15.46 17.30 -7.96
N GLY A 358 14.23 17.03 -8.40
CA GLY A 358 13.16 16.55 -7.56
C GLY A 358 12.27 15.56 -8.32
N PHE A 359 11.52 14.78 -7.57
CA PHE A 359 10.58 13.80 -8.10
C PHE A 359 9.19 14.40 -8.12
N ASN A 360 8.43 14.07 -9.16
CA ASN A 360 7.07 14.51 -9.29
C ASN A 360 6.14 13.59 -8.48
N MET A 361 5.57 14.14 -7.41
CA MET A 361 4.62 13.43 -6.55
C MET A 361 3.19 13.75 -6.96
N LYS A 362 2.37 12.71 -7.05
CA LYS A 362 0.94 12.77 -7.39
C LYS A 362 0.15 11.93 -6.40
N ALA A 363 -1.13 12.25 -6.24
CA ALA A 363 -2.06 11.37 -5.54
C ALA A 363 -2.07 9.99 -6.23
N LEU A 364 -2.08 8.92 -5.43
CA LEU A 364 -2.15 7.56 -5.96
C LEU A 364 -3.62 7.18 -6.15
N ILE A 365 -4.03 7.03 -7.40
CA ILE A 365 -5.41 6.71 -7.78
C ILE A 365 -5.43 5.30 -8.38
N GLU A 366 -6.16 4.38 -7.74
CA GLU A 366 -6.35 3.01 -8.24
C GLU A 366 -7.85 2.72 -8.36
N GLY A 367 -8.30 2.33 -9.56
CA GLY A 367 -9.71 1.97 -9.78
C GLY A 367 -10.71 3.06 -9.38
N GLY A 368 -10.32 4.34 -9.57
CA GLY A 368 -11.11 5.52 -9.19
C GLY A 368 -11.26 5.77 -7.69
N GLU A 369 -10.54 5.07 -6.80
CA GLU A 369 -10.34 5.53 -5.42
C GLU A 369 -8.98 6.22 -5.29
N VAL A 370 -8.97 7.35 -4.59
CA VAL A 370 -7.73 7.94 -4.09
C VAL A 370 -7.26 7.07 -2.93
N VAL A 371 -6.32 6.18 -3.21
CA VAL A 371 -5.76 5.28 -2.19
C VAL A 371 -4.86 6.05 -1.23
N GLU A 372 -4.06 6.97 -1.78
CA GLU A 372 -3.24 7.88 -1.00
C GLU A 372 -3.34 9.31 -1.54
N PRO A 373 -3.83 10.27 -0.74
CA PRO A 373 -3.95 11.65 -1.17
C PRO A 373 -2.57 12.30 -1.29
N LEU A 374 -2.47 13.32 -2.15
CA LEU A 374 -1.23 14.06 -2.35
C LEU A 374 -0.67 14.62 -1.01
N ARG A 375 -1.57 15.08 -0.12
CA ARG A 375 -1.22 15.64 1.19
C ARG A 375 -0.33 14.72 2.03
N ASP A 376 -0.64 13.42 2.07
CA ASP A 376 0.09 12.45 2.90
C ASP A 376 1.48 12.16 2.31
N ARG A 377 1.62 12.22 0.98
CA ARG A 377 2.89 11.96 0.27
C ARG A 377 3.88 13.11 0.33
N ILE A 378 3.39 14.35 0.30
CA ILE A 378 4.22 15.57 0.29
C ILE A 378 4.52 16.10 1.69
N LEU A 379 3.73 15.73 2.71
CA LEU A 379 3.90 16.22 4.07
C LEU A 379 5.31 15.99 4.61
N GLY A 380 5.95 17.06 5.08
CA GLY A 380 7.30 17.00 5.64
C GLY A 380 8.39 16.72 4.60
N ARG A 381 8.12 16.95 3.30
CA ARG A 381 9.15 17.02 2.25
C ARG A 381 9.47 18.47 1.91
N VAL A 382 10.56 18.68 1.17
CA VAL A 382 11.01 20.00 0.72
C VAL A 382 10.70 20.19 -0.76
N CYS A 383 10.15 21.33 -1.14
CA CYS A 383 9.88 21.66 -2.54
C CYS A 383 11.19 21.78 -3.34
N ALA A 384 11.21 21.19 -4.54
CA ALA A 384 12.33 21.35 -5.48
C ALA A 384 12.17 22.62 -6.34
N ASP A 385 10.94 22.89 -6.77
CA ASP A 385 10.55 24.03 -7.60
C ASP A 385 9.49 24.89 -6.89
N ASP A 386 9.30 26.13 -7.36
CA ASP A 386 8.28 27.04 -6.86
C ASP A 386 6.87 26.52 -7.18
N ILE A 387 5.97 26.54 -6.21
CA ILE A 387 4.57 26.17 -6.39
C ILE A 387 3.76 27.43 -6.69
N VAL A 388 3.16 27.47 -7.87
CA VAL A 388 2.42 28.62 -8.39
C VAL A 388 0.92 28.33 -8.38
N ASN A 389 0.10 29.32 -8.02
CA ASN A 389 -1.34 29.23 -8.10
C ASN A 389 -1.80 29.13 -9.57
N PRO A 390 -2.59 28.12 -9.95
CA PRO A 390 -3.10 28.00 -11.32
C PRO A 390 -3.91 29.21 -11.78
N GLU A 391 -4.68 29.84 -10.89
CA GLU A 391 -5.60 30.94 -11.22
C GLU A 391 -4.93 32.31 -11.18
N SER A 392 -4.17 32.62 -10.12
CA SER A 392 -3.56 33.95 -9.93
C SER A 392 -2.15 34.08 -10.50
N GLN A 393 -1.48 32.97 -10.86
CA GLN A 393 -0.07 32.93 -11.25
C GLN A 393 0.91 33.46 -10.19
N GLU A 394 0.47 33.60 -8.93
CA GLU A 394 1.33 33.99 -7.81
C GLU A 394 2.02 32.77 -7.19
N THR A 395 3.27 32.93 -6.78
CA THR A 395 4.03 31.89 -6.06
C THR A 395 3.50 31.76 -4.62
N ILE A 396 3.02 30.58 -4.26
CA ILE A 396 2.48 30.27 -2.93
C ILE A 396 3.60 29.77 -2.02
N VAL A 397 4.45 28.88 -2.56
CA VAL A 397 5.55 28.24 -1.83
C VAL A 397 6.81 28.34 -2.67
N GLU A 398 7.84 28.96 -2.11
CA GLU A 398 9.15 29.05 -2.75
C GLU A 398 9.89 27.71 -2.69
N ALA A 399 10.76 27.48 -3.68
CA ALA A 399 11.66 26.34 -3.74
C ALA A 399 12.54 26.26 -2.48
N GLY A 400 12.77 25.04 -2.00
CA GLY A 400 13.55 24.80 -0.79
C GLY A 400 12.78 24.96 0.53
N THR A 401 11.49 25.28 0.48
CA THR A 401 10.63 25.36 1.68
C THR A 401 10.19 23.97 2.14
N LEU A 402 10.19 23.75 3.46
CA LEU A 402 9.65 22.54 4.08
C LEU A 402 8.12 22.61 4.13
N LEU A 403 7.45 21.60 3.56
CA LEU A 403 5.99 21.51 3.54
C LEU A 403 5.43 21.12 4.91
N SER A 404 4.88 22.12 5.61
CA SER A 404 4.11 21.96 6.86
C SER A 404 2.64 21.65 6.58
N GLU A 405 1.91 21.23 7.61
CA GLU A 405 0.48 20.93 7.54
C GLU A 405 -0.34 22.10 6.97
N ASP A 406 -0.07 23.34 7.40
CA ASP A 406 -0.80 24.52 6.93
C ASP A 406 -0.54 24.82 5.44
N LEU A 407 0.71 24.65 4.98
CA LEU A 407 1.07 24.82 3.57
C LEU A 407 0.44 23.74 2.70
N VAL A 408 0.40 22.51 3.21
CA VAL A 408 -0.24 21.38 2.51
C VAL A 408 -1.75 21.57 2.40
N ASP A 409 -2.41 22.05 3.45
CA ASP A 409 -3.84 22.37 3.43
C ASP A 409 -4.13 23.52 2.44
N GLN A 410 -3.22 24.50 2.29
CA GLN A 410 -3.29 25.52 1.24
C GLN A 410 -3.17 24.91 -0.17
N ILE A 411 -2.17 24.05 -0.41
CA ILE A 411 -1.97 23.35 -1.70
C ILE A 411 -3.22 22.53 -2.07
N GLU A 412 -3.81 21.84 -1.10
CA GLU A 412 -5.03 21.04 -1.30
C GLU A 412 -6.25 21.94 -1.60
N SER A 413 -6.40 23.08 -0.90
CA SER A 413 -7.49 24.02 -1.14
C SER A 413 -7.47 24.63 -2.55
N LEU A 414 -6.28 24.76 -3.13
CA LEU A 414 -6.07 25.28 -4.49
C LEU A 414 -6.23 24.19 -5.57
N GLY A 415 -6.35 22.92 -5.18
CA GLY A 415 -6.52 21.80 -6.11
C GLY A 415 -5.31 21.56 -7.00
N ILE A 416 -4.10 21.67 -6.44
CA ILE A 416 -2.86 21.35 -7.15
C ILE A 416 -2.65 19.83 -7.12
N ASP A 417 -2.54 19.22 -8.30
CA ASP A 417 -2.50 17.75 -8.45
C ASP A 417 -1.08 17.15 -8.41
N GLU A 418 -0.06 17.96 -8.67
CA GLU A 418 1.34 17.53 -8.82
C GLU A 418 2.28 18.53 -8.14
N VAL A 419 3.18 18.01 -7.30
CA VAL A 419 4.21 18.81 -6.64
C VAL A 419 5.56 18.13 -6.80
N ARG A 420 6.57 18.91 -7.21
CA ARG A 420 7.93 18.41 -7.34
C ARG A 420 8.69 18.59 -6.02
N VAL A 421 9.09 17.47 -5.43
CA VAL A 421 9.75 17.43 -4.11
C VAL A 421 11.14 16.84 -4.19
N ARG A 422 12.02 17.27 -3.29
CA ARG A 422 13.33 16.65 -3.10
C ARG A 422 13.17 15.28 -2.44
N THR A 423 14.06 14.36 -2.82
CA THR A 423 14.04 12.98 -2.33
C THR A 423 15.45 12.53 -1.93
N PRO A 424 15.60 11.52 -1.07
CA PRO A 424 16.90 10.90 -0.79
C PRO A 424 17.57 10.37 -2.06
N LEU A 425 16.81 9.97 -3.08
CA LEU A 425 17.33 9.47 -4.36
C LEU A 425 17.98 10.56 -5.23
N SER A 426 17.43 11.77 -5.21
CA SER A 426 17.95 12.93 -5.94
C SER A 426 19.10 13.64 -5.22
N CYS A 427 19.42 13.25 -3.99
CA CYS A 427 20.48 13.87 -3.19
C CYS A 427 21.88 13.67 -3.81
N GLU A 428 22.59 14.78 -4.00
CA GLU A 428 23.93 14.84 -4.63
C GLU A 428 25.09 14.68 -3.64
N THR A 429 24.81 14.69 -2.32
CA THR A 429 25.81 14.42 -1.28
C THR A 429 26.49 13.06 -1.52
N ARG A 430 27.83 13.06 -1.55
CA ARG A 430 28.68 11.90 -1.87
C ARG A 430 28.56 10.79 -0.82
N TYR A 431 28.78 11.16 0.44
CA TYR A 431 28.74 10.25 1.59
C TYR A 431 27.67 10.71 2.57
N GLY A 432 26.55 9.98 2.60
CA GLY A 432 25.38 10.31 3.41
C GLY A 432 24.27 11.00 2.63
N LEU A 433 23.48 11.82 3.35
CA LEU A 433 22.34 12.58 2.84
C LEU A 433 22.36 14.00 3.39
N CYS A 434 21.73 14.93 2.67
CA CYS A 434 21.46 16.26 3.22
C CYS A 434 20.08 16.33 3.91
N SER A 435 19.96 17.24 4.89
CA SER A 435 18.73 17.44 5.66
C SER A 435 17.54 17.80 4.76
N LYS A 436 17.72 18.68 3.76
CA LYS A 436 16.63 19.09 2.86
C LYS A 436 16.13 17.97 1.93
N CYS A 437 16.99 17.06 1.46
CA CYS A 437 16.55 15.93 0.62
C CYS A 437 15.77 14.87 1.39
N TYR A 438 16.03 14.72 2.69
CA TYR A 438 15.25 13.83 3.56
C TYR A 438 13.98 14.49 4.10
N GLY A 439 14.08 15.81 4.38
CA GLY A 439 13.02 16.65 4.91
C GLY A 439 12.84 16.47 6.42
N ARG A 440 11.58 16.30 6.84
CA ARG A 440 11.18 16.20 8.24
C ARG A 440 11.55 14.86 8.84
N ASP A 441 12.09 14.89 10.06
CA ASP A 441 12.15 13.73 10.94
C ASP A 441 10.73 13.44 11.47
N LEU A 442 10.22 12.26 11.14
CA LEU A 442 8.87 11.84 11.50
C LEU A 442 8.73 11.52 13.00
N GLY A 443 9.82 11.17 13.69
CA GLY A 443 9.80 10.88 15.12
C GLY A 443 9.72 12.12 16.01
N ARG A 444 10.33 13.23 15.58
CA ARG A 444 10.37 14.49 16.33
C ARG A 444 9.49 15.60 15.76
N GLY A 445 9.12 15.50 14.48
CA GLY A 445 8.30 16.50 13.82
C GLY A 445 9.03 17.80 13.47
N SER A 446 10.36 17.88 13.54
CA SER A 446 11.17 18.98 13.02
C SER A 446 11.88 18.59 11.72
N LEU A 447 12.57 19.53 11.08
CA LEU A 447 13.55 19.16 10.05
C LEU A 447 14.56 18.17 10.66
N VAL A 448 15.02 17.19 9.87
CA VAL A 448 15.98 16.20 10.34
C VAL A 448 17.29 16.88 10.75
N ASN A 449 17.83 16.45 11.88
CA ASN A 449 19.09 17.00 12.40
C ASN A 449 20.28 16.36 11.69
N VAL A 450 21.35 17.15 11.52
CA VAL A 450 22.64 16.63 11.08
C VAL A 450 23.16 15.64 12.13
N GLY A 451 23.56 14.45 11.68
CA GLY A 451 23.96 13.33 12.52
C GLY A 451 22.90 12.25 12.69
N GLU A 452 21.65 12.47 12.28
CA GLU A 452 20.60 11.46 12.41
C GLU A 452 20.88 10.25 11.49
N ALA A 453 20.82 9.04 12.05
CA ALA A 453 21.11 7.78 11.35
C ALA A 453 19.89 7.28 10.55
N VAL A 454 19.48 8.06 9.55
CA VAL A 454 18.27 7.84 8.74
C VAL A 454 18.22 6.49 8.04
N GLY A 455 19.37 5.90 7.70
CA GLY A 455 19.43 4.55 7.13
C GLY A 455 18.89 3.47 8.08
N VAL A 456 19.35 3.48 9.33
CA VAL A 456 18.90 2.54 10.35
C VAL A 456 17.41 2.75 10.66
N ILE A 457 16.97 4.00 10.75
CA ILE A 457 15.56 4.36 10.97
C ILE A 457 14.68 3.82 9.83
N ALA A 458 15.11 3.98 8.57
CA ALA A 458 14.38 3.48 7.41
C ALA A 458 14.26 1.94 7.42
N ALA A 459 15.36 1.24 7.70
CA ALA A 459 15.37 -0.22 7.79
C ALA A 459 14.44 -0.74 8.89
N GLN A 460 14.44 -0.11 10.07
CA GLN A 460 13.55 -0.48 11.18
C GLN A 460 12.09 -0.16 10.87
N SER A 461 11.82 0.99 10.25
CA SER A 461 10.46 1.42 9.86
C SER A 461 9.80 0.51 8.83
N ILE A 462 10.59 -0.27 8.08
CA ILE A 462 10.11 -1.30 7.15
C ILE A 462 10.06 -2.68 7.84
N GLY A 463 11.11 -3.04 8.58
CA GLY A 463 11.29 -4.36 9.16
C GLY A 463 10.41 -4.68 10.38
N GLU A 464 10.21 -3.71 11.28
CA GLU A 464 9.37 -3.88 12.47
C GLU A 464 7.91 -4.16 12.08
N PRO A 465 7.27 -3.34 11.20
CA PRO A 465 5.92 -3.65 10.78
C PRO A 465 5.85 -4.93 9.95
N GLY A 466 6.88 -5.25 9.18
CA GLY A 466 6.99 -6.52 8.44
C GLY A 466 6.86 -7.74 9.36
N THR A 467 7.40 -7.65 10.57
CA THR A 467 7.29 -8.71 11.58
C THR A 467 5.88 -8.76 12.13
N GLN A 468 5.26 -7.61 12.39
CA GLN A 468 3.85 -7.54 12.78
C GLN A 468 2.91 -8.15 11.72
N LEU A 469 3.20 -7.99 10.41
CA LEU A 469 2.39 -8.60 9.34
C LEU A 469 2.32 -10.12 9.49
N THR A 470 3.47 -10.74 9.79
CA THR A 470 3.53 -12.19 9.99
C THR A 470 2.78 -12.64 11.24
N MET A 471 2.77 -11.83 12.30
CA MET A 471 2.04 -12.15 13.54
C MET A 471 0.52 -11.92 13.45
N ARG A 472 0.05 -10.90 12.72
CA ARG A 472 -1.40 -10.63 12.55
C ARG A 472 -2.14 -11.75 11.82
N THR A 473 -1.43 -12.54 11.03
CA THR A 473 -1.93 -13.77 10.41
C THR A 473 -2.59 -14.70 11.42
N PHE A 474 -2.08 -14.76 12.66
CA PHE A 474 -2.65 -15.61 13.72
C PHE A 474 -4.14 -15.33 13.97
N HIS A 475 -4.58 -14.07 13.92
CA HIS A 475 -5.96 -13.68 14.17
C HIS A 475 -6.91 -13.93 13.00
N VAL A 476 -6.36 -14.04 11.78
CA VAL A 476 -7.12 -14.28 10.55
C VAL A 476 -7.07 -15.76 10.14
N GLY A 477 -6.04 -16.51 10.57
CA GLY A 477 -5.63 -17.81 10.05
C GLY A 477 -6.64 -18.96 10.10
N GLY A 478 -7.86 -18.76 10.61
CA GLY A 478 -8.97 -19.71 10.48
C GLY A 478 -9.98 -19.33 9.41
N ALA A 479 -10.29 -18.04 9.25
CA ALA A 479 -11.40 -17.55 8.43
C ALA A 479 -10.90 -16.99 7.10
N ALA A 480 -11.28 -17.66 6.01
CA ALA A 480 -11.06 -17.13 4.68
C ALA A 480 -12.14 -16.08 4.39
N SER A 481 -11.72 -14.82 4.20
CA SER A 481 -12.56 -13.80 3.59
C SER A 481 -11.95 -13.46 2.24
N ARG A 482 -12.66 -13.83 1.18
CA ARG A 482 -12.31 -13.44 -0.18
C ARG A 482 -13.00 -12.09 -0.42
N ALA A 483 -12.26 -11.08 -0.88
CA ALA A 483 -12.91 -9.96 -1.53
C ALA A 483 -13.58 -10.50 -2.79
N ALA A 484 -14.88 -10.27 -2.96
CA ALA A 484 -15.59 -10.69 -4.17
C ALA A 484 -14.86 -10.14 -5.40
N ALA A 485 -14.62 -11.00 -6.39
CA ALA A 485 -14.00 -10.54 -7.63
C ALA A 485 -14.93 -9.51 -8.29
N ALA A 486 -14.41 -8.32 -8.60
CA ALA A 486 -15.22 -7.25 -9.16
C ALA A 486 -15.75 -7.67 -10.55
N SER A 487 -17.07 -7.77 -10.67
CA SER A 487 -17.79 -8.07 -11.92
C SER A 487 -18.24 -6.82 -12.67
N GLY A 488 -17.81 -5.64 -12.22
CA GLY A 488 -18.14 -4.37 -12.83
C GLY A 488 -17.40 -3.19 -12.21
N VAL A 489 -17.46 -2.06 -12.91
CA VAL A 489 -17.02 -0.75 -12.40
C VAL A 489 -18.25 0.12 -12.14
N GLU A 490 -18.24 0.83 -11.02
CA GLU A 490 -19.25 1.84 -10.66
C GLU A 490 -18.54 3.19 -10.42
N SER A 491 -19.16 4.27 -10.86
CA SER A 491 -18.66 5.63 -10.60
C SER A 491 -18.96 6.04 -9.17
N LYS A 492 -18.01 6.70 -8.49
CA LYS A 492 -18.16 7.13 -7.08
C LYS A 492 -18.51 8.61 -6.97
N SER A 493 -18.27 9.37 -8.03
CA SER A 493 -18.45 10.80 -8.11
C SER A 493 -19.47 11.15 -9.18
N ALA A 494 -20.18 12.26 -8.98
CA ALA A 494 -20.94 12.85 -10.07
C ALA A 494 -19.98 13.53 -11.06
N GLY A 495 -20.28 13.45 -12.36
CA GLY A 495 -19.47 14.06 -13.41
C GLY A 495 -19.94 13.68 -14.81
N SER A 496 -19.17 14.10 -15.81
CA SER A 496 -19.31 13.72 -17.21
C SER A 496 -18.33 12.61 -17.56
N ILE A 497 -18.80 11.59 -18.28
CA ILE A 497 -17.93 10.52 -18.74
C ILE A 497 -17.14 10.99 -19.95
N ARG A 498 -15.84 10.68 -19.97
CA ARG A 498 -14.95 10.84 -21.12
C ARG A 498 -14.21 9.55 -21.41
N PHE A 499 -14.28 9.11 -22.65
CA PHE A 499 -13.45 8.02 -23.13
C PHE A 499 -12.06 8.53 -23.53
N THR A 500 -11.03 7.78 -23.13
CA THR A 500 -9.66 8.04 -23.61
C THR A 500 -9.55 7.77 -25.11
N GLN A 501 -8.58 8.41 -25.79
CA GLN A 501 -8.37 8.25 -27.24
C GLN A 501 -8.12 6.79 -27.66
N ASN A 502 -7.67 5.95 -26.72
CA ASN A 502 -7.38 4.53 -26.93
C ASN A 502 -8.60 3.62 -26.75
N MET A 503 -9.76 4.17 -26.35
CA MET A 503 -11.00 3.43 -26.17
C MET A 503 -11.59 3.00 -27.52
N ARG A 504 -11.65 1.70 -27.76
CA ARG A 504 -12.33 1.10 -28.90
C ARG A 504 -13.39 0.13 -28.40
N TYR A 505 -14.60 0.24 -28.93
CA TYR A 505 -15.71 -0.65 -28.62
C TYR A 505 -16.50 -0.99 -29.89
N VAL A 506 -17.17 -2.13 -29.88
CA VAL A 506 -18.10 -2.57 -30.94
C VAL A 506 -19.47 -2.83 -30.35
N ALA A 507 -20.53 -2.54 -31.10
CA ALA A 507 -21.89 -2.87 -30.68
C ALA A 507 -22.26 -4.28 -31.16
N ASN A 508 -22.67 -5.15 -30.24
CA ASN A 508 -23.18 -6.47 -30.59
C ASN A 508 -24.59 -6.36 -31.21
N ALA A 509 -25.11 -7.43 -31.81
CA ALA A 509 -26.44 -7.50 -32.43
C ALA A 509 -27.59 -7.10 -31.49
N LYS A 510 -27.36 -7.18 -30.16
CA LYS A 510 -28.31 -6.74 -29.11
C LYS A 510 -28.21 -5.25 -28.75
N GLY A 511 -27.30 -4.51 -29.37
CA GLY A 511 -27.03 -3.09 -29.05
C GLY A 511 -26.09 -2.88 -27.84
N GLU A 512 -25.59 -3.95 -27.23
CA GLU A 512 -24.64 -3.91 -26.11
C GLU A 512 -23.23 -3.54 -26.61
N LYS A 513 -22.57 -2.58 -25.96
CA LYS A 513 -21.23 -2.12 -26.34
C LYS A 513 -20.16 -2.97 -25.67
N VAL A 514 -19.36 -3.68 -26.46
CA VAL A 514 -18.27 -4.54 -25.98
C VAL A 514 -16.93 -3.86 -26.25
N VAL A 515 -16.11 -3.73 -25.23
CA VAL A 515 -14.77 -3.13 -25.32
C VAL A 515 -13.81 -4.06 -26.05
N ILE A 516 -13.13 -3.55 -27.09
CA ILE A 516 -12.13 -4.29 -27.88
C ILE A 516 -10.70 -3.75 -27.68
N SER A 517 -10.54 -2.60 -27.01
CA SER A 517 -9.21 -2.10 -26.61
C SER A 517 -8.77 -2.68 -25.28
N ARG A 518 -7.48 -3.06 -25.17
CA ARG A 518 -6.88 -3.58 -23.92
C ARG A 518 -6.46 -2.45 -22.94
N SER A 519 -6.30 -1.25 -23.46
CA SER A 519 -5.98 -0.02 -22.72
C SER A 519 -7.18 0.93 -22.69
N ALA A 520 -8.38 0.36 -22.55
CA ALA A 520 -9.61 1.13 -22.39
C ALA A 520 -9.66 1.76 -21.01
N GLU A 521 -9.81 3.08 -20.97
CA GLU A 521 -10.03 3.81 -19.74
C GLU A 521 -11.23 4.73 -19.89
N VAL A 522 -12.09 4.70 -18.88
CA VAL A 522 -13.24 5.59 -18.70
C VAL A 522 -12.86 6.61 -17.64
N VAL A 523 -12.84 7.88 -18.01
CA VAL A 523 -12.53 8.99 -17.11
C VAL A 523 -13.83 9.69 -16.72
N VAL A 524 -14.02 9.97 -15.43
CA VAL A 524 -15.12 10.80 -14.95
C VAL A 524 -14.55 12.20 -14.71
N ALA A 525 -14.98 13.16 -15.51
CA ALA A 525 -14.54 14.55 -15.46
C ALA A 525 -15.60 15.45 -14.81
N ASP A 526 -15.16 16.45 -14.05
CA ASP A 526 -16.02 17.47 -13.46
C ASP A 526 -16.56 18.46 -14.51
N GLU A 527 -17.45 19.37 -14.12
CA GLU A 527 -18.03 20.41 -15.00
C GLU A 527 -16.95 21.31 -15.64
N LEU A 528 -15.81 21.47 -14.97
CA LEU A 528 -14.63 22.23 -15.45
C LEU A 528 -13.68 21.39 -16.31
N GLY A 529 -14.03 20.14 -16.63
CA GLY A 529 -13.22 19.24 -17.46
C GLY A 529 -11.99 18.64 -16.77
N ARG A 530 -11.84 18.83 -15.45
CA ARG A 530 -10.82 18.19 -14.59
C ARG A 530 -11.18 16.73 -14.35
N GLU A 531 -10.19 15.84 -14.44
CA GLU A 531 -10.39 14.41 -14.21
C GLU A 531 -10.54 14.13 -12.71
N ARG A 532 -11.66 13.52 -12.30
CA ARG A 532 -11.89 13.09 -10.90
C ARG A 532 -11.62 11.61 -10.70
N GLU A 533 -12.03 10.79 -11.66
CA GLU A 533 -11.85 9.35 -11.59
C GLU A 533 -11.30 8.81 -12.92
N ARG A 534 -10.46 7.80 -12.83
CA ARG A 534 -9.96 7.04 -13.98
C ARG A 534 -10.15 5.56 -13.72
N HIS A 535 -10.97 4.92 -14.53
CA HIS A 535 -11.32 3.52 -14.41
C HIS A 535 -10.84 2.73 -15.62
N LYS A 536 -9.99 1.74 -15.38
CA LYS A 536 -9.55 0.81 -16.43
C LYS A 536 -10.64 -0.22 -16.68
N VAL A 537 -11.03 -0.37 -17.94
CA VAL A 537 -12.07 -1.33 -18.37
C VAL A 537 -11.40 -2.47 -19.15
N PRO A 538 -11.59 -3.73 -18.75
CA PRO A 538 -10.91 -4.85 -19.40
C PRO A 538 -11.48 -5.16 -20.80
N TYR A 539 -10.66 -5.79 -21.62
CA TYR A 539 -11.08 -6.32 -22.94
C TYR A 539 -12.26 -7.27 -22.79
N GLY A 540 -13.30 -7.06 -23.60
CA GLY A 540 -14.52 -7.87 -23.61
C GLY A 540 -15.53 -7.48 -22.54
N ALA A 541 -15.28 -6.42 -21.75
CA ALA A 541 -16.28 -5.87 -20.85
C ALA A 541 -17.43 -5.21 -21.63
N MET A 542 -18.63 -5.29 -21.06
CA MET A 542 -19.81 -4.61 -21.55
C MET A 542 -19.88 -3.21 -20.93
N LEU A 543 -19.83 -2.18 -21.77
CA LEU A 543 -20.05 -0.79 -21.37
C LEU A 543 -21.55 -0.50 -21.27
N LEU A 544 -21.94 0.11 -20.15
CA LEU A 544 -23.33 0.49 -19.87
C LEU A 544 -23.58 1.99 -20.10
N VAL A 545 -22.52 2.74 -20.43
CA VAL A 545 -22.51 4.21 -20.50
C VAL A 545 -21.94 4.72 -21.81
N ASP A 546 -22.31 5.95 -22.16
CA ASP A 546 -21.90 6.64 -23.38
C ASP A 546 -20.90 7.76 -23.09
N ASP A 547 -20.07 8.09 -24.07
CA ASP A 547 -19.15 9.22 -24.01
C ASP A 547 -19.93 10.54 -23.89
N GLY A 548 -19.51 11.41 -22.97
CA GLY A 548 -20.17 12.67 -22.66
C GLY A 548 -21.42 12.57 -21.79
N LEU A 549 -21.84 11.36 -21.38
CA LEU A 549 -23.00 11.19 -20.50
C LEU A 549 -22.71 11.77 -19.10
N SER A 550 -23.63 12.55 -18.55
CA SER A 550 -23.59 12.97 -17.15
C SER A 550 -24.09 11.83 -16.24
N VAL A 551 -23.28 11.45 -15.26
CA VAL A 551 -23.57 10.38 -14.31
C VAL A 551 -23.60 10.89 -12.88
N LYS A 552 -24.41 10.20 -12.06
CA LYS A 552 -24.44 10.38 -10.61
C LYS A 552 -23.51 9.36 -9.96
N ALA A 553 -23.04 9.67 -8.75
CA ALA A 553 -22.38 8.70 -7.88
C ALA A 553 -23.25 7.43 -7.74
N GLY A 554 -22.62 6.26 -7.90
CA GLY A 554 -23.25 4.94 -7.88
C GLY A 554 -23.73 4.41 -9.24
N THR A 555 -23.46 5.12 -10.35
CA THR A 555 -23.85 4.63 -11.70
C THR A 555 -22.87 3.57 -12.19
N GLN A 556 -23.37 2.42 -12.64
CA GLN A 556 -22.55 1.34 -13.17
C GLN A 556 -22.00 1.70 -14.57
N LEU A 557 -20.68 1.72 -14.71
CA LEU A 557 -19.97 2.10 -15.93
C LEU A 557 -19.80 0.90 -16.89
N GLY A 558 -19.55 -0.29 -16.35
CA GLY A 558 -19.42 -1.50 -17.16
C GLY A 558 -19.40 -2.79 -16.35
N THR A 559 -19.62 -3.92 -17.01
CA THR A 559 -19.72 -5.26 -16.41
C THR A 559 -18.95 -6.32 -17.19
N TRP A 560 -18.43 -7.33 -16.50
CA TRP A 560 -17.73 -8.47 -17.13
C TRP A 560 -17.76 -9.70 -16.23
N ASP A 561 -17.39 -10.85 -16.79
CA ASP A 561 -17.16 -12.08 -16.04
C ASP A 561 -15.74 -12.06 -15.42
N PRO A 562 -15.60 -12.09 -14.09
CA PRO A 562 -14.29 -12.05 -13.43
C PRO A 562 -13.44 -13.31 -13.62
N HIS A 563 -14.04 -14.43 -14.03
CA HIS A 563 -13.35 -15.73 -14.08
C HIS A 563 -12.94 -16.13 -15.49
N THR A 564 -13.47 -15.45 -16.51
CA THR A 564 -13.16 -15.76 -17.89
C THR A 564 -12.85 -14.49 -18.67
N ARG A 565 -11.79 -14.55 -19.49
CA ARG A 565 -11.50 -13.52 -20.47
C ARG A 565 -12.06 -13.95 -21.82
N PRO A 566 -13.08 -13.27 -22.36
CA PRO A 566 -13.64 -13.62 -23.65
C PRO A 566 -12.70 -13.19 -24.79
N ILE A 567 -12.64 -14.00 -25.85
CA ILE A 567 -12.06 -13.64 -27.14
C ILE A 567 -13.23 -13.25 -28.05
N VAL A 568 -13.34 -11.94 -28.33
CA VAL A 568 -14.43 -11.34 -29.10
C VAL A 568 -14.03 -11.10 -30.55
N THR A 569 -14.96 -11.23 -31.50
CA THR A 569 -14.74 -10.86 -32.91
C THR A 569 -15.16 -9.42 -33.22
N GLU A 570 -14.36 -8.70 -34.00
CA GLU A 570 -14.68 -7.36 -34.51
C GLU A 570 -15.52 -7.39 -35.79
N TYR A 571 -15.59 -8.53 -36.47
CA TYR A 571 -16.22 -8.68 -37.77
C TYR A 571 -17.28 -9.79 -37.73
N ALA A 572 -18.35 -9.60 -38.51
CA ALA A 572 -19.36 -10.63 -38.74
C ALA A 572 -18.92 -11.56 -39.89
N GLY A 573 -19.29 -12.83 -39.80
CA GLY A 573 -19.00 -13.80 -40.85
C GLY A 573 -19.25 -15.24 -40.40
N THR A 574 -18.97 -16.18 -41.30
CA THR A 574 -19.01 -17.62 -41.01
C THR A 574 -17.65 -18.08 -40.50
N VAL A 575 -17.62 -18.69 -39.33
CA VAL A 575 -16.41 -19.23 -38.68
C VAL A 575 -15.86 -20.39 -39.49
N ARG A 576 -14.57 -20.32 -39.83
CA ARG A 576 -13.80 -21.42 -40.44
C ARG A 576 -12.57 -21.72 -39.59
N PHE A 577 -12.45 -22.95 -39.11
CA PHE A 577 -11.29 -23.39 -38.34
C PHE A 577 -10.08 -23.68 -39.23
N GLU A 578 -8.92 -23.18 -38.80
CA GLU A 578 -7.62 -23.47 -39.38
C GLU A 578 -6.68 -23.98 -38.28
N ASN A 579 -5.99 -25.09 -38.53
CA ASN A 579 -5.12 -25.77 -37.55
C ASN A 579 -5.82 -26.19 -36.24
N VAL A 580 -7.12 -26.48 -36.27
CA VAL A 580 -7.88 -27.05 -35.12
C VAL A 580 -8.04 -28.55 -35.34
N GLU A 581 -7.06 -29.33 -34.87
CA GLU A 581 -6.98 -30.78 -35.01
C GLU A 581 -7.03 -31.44 -33.63
N GLU A 582 -8.01 -32.33 -33.45
CA GLU A 582 -8.19 -33.06 -32.19
C GLU A 582 -6.99 -33.96 -31.90
N GLY A 583 -6.39 -33.79 -30.71
CA GLY A 583 -5.21 -34.52 -30.24
C GLY A 583 -3.87 -33.87 -30.58
N ALA A 584 -3.84 -32.93 -31.54
CA ALA A 584 -2.62 -32.20 -31.93
C ALA A 584 -2.62 -30.75 -31.41
N THR A 585 -3.67 -29.98 -31.68
CA THR A 585 -3.78 -28.55 -31.28
C THR A 585 -4.94 -28.29 -30.32
N VAL A 586 -5.96 -29.14 -30.30
CA VAL A 586 -7.05 -29.10 -29.31
C VAL A 586 -7.24 -30.45 -28.65
N ALA A 587 -7.47 -30.46 -27.35
CA ALA A 587 -7.90 -31.65 -26.61
C ALA A 587 -9.39 -31.56 -26.34
N LYS A 588 -10.09 -32.65 -26.62
CA LYS A 588 -11.47 -32.83 -26.21
C LYS A 588 -11.49 -33.21 -24.73
N GLN A 589 -11.86 -32.28 -23.86
CA GLN A 589 -12.07 -32.55 -22.45
C GLN A 589 -13.52 -33.01 -22.27
N ILE A 590 -13.68 -34.28 -21.91
CA ILE A 590 -14.97 -34.87 -21.58
C ILE A 590 -15.08 -34.79 -20.06
N ASP A 591 -16.13 -34.16 -19.59
CA ASP A 591 -16.48 -34.17 -18.18
C ASP A 591 -17.10 -35.54 -17.84
N GLU A 592 -16.49 -36.27 -16.89
CA GLU A 592 -16.89 -37.64 -16.52
C GLU A 592 -18.32 -37.73 -15.96
N VAL A 593 -18.86 -36.63 -15.44
CA VAL A 593 -20.21 -36.60 -14.84
C VAL A 593 -21.26 -36.20 -15.88
N THR A 594 -20.95 -35.24 -16.75
CA THR A 594 -21.96 -34.61 -17.63
C THR A 594 -21.92 -35.17 -19.06
N GLY A 595 -20.82 -35.84 -19.44
CA GLY A 595 -20.63 -36.40 -20.77
C GLY A 595 -20.49 -35.35 -21.89
N LEU A 596 -20.51 -34.06 -21.55
CA LEU A 596 -20.30 -32.97 -22.51
C LEU A 596 -18.82 -32.84 -22.84
N SER A 597 -18.55 -32.59 -24.11
CA SER A 597 -17.20 -32.42 -24.62
C SER A 597 -16.93 -30.96 -24.95
N THR A 598 -15.93 -30.38 -24.30
CA THR A 598 -15.41 -29.04 -24.63
C THR A 598 -14.06 -29.17 -25.35
N LEU A 599 -13.81 -28.27 -26.30
CA LEU A 599 -12.53 -28.21 -27.01
C LEU A 599 -11.61 -27.22 -26.28
N VAL A 600 -10.55 -27.74 -25.67
CA VAL A 600 -9.53 -26.95 -24.97
C VAL A 600 -8.27 -26.91 -25.82
N VAL A 601 -7.76 -25.71 -26.09
CA VAL A 601 -6.52 -25.55 -26.87
C VAL A 601 -5.33 -26.04 -26.05
N ILE A 602 -4.53 -26.95 -26.62
CA ILE A 602 -3.34 -27.53 -25.99
C ILE A 602 -2.07 -27.13 -26.74
N ASP A 603 -0.94 -27.12 -26.02
CA ASP A 603 0.36 -27.03 -26.67
C ASP A 603 0.70 -28.38 -27.32
N GLY A 604 0.94 -28.37 -28.64
CA GLY A 604 1.27 -29.55 -29.44
C GLY A 604 2.55 -30.27 -29.01
N LYS A 605 3.34 -29.70 -28.09
CA LYS A 605 4.50 -30.37 -27.48
C LYS A 605 4.15 -31.58 -26.60
N ARG A 606 2.91 -31.73 -26.12
CA ARG A 606 2.60 -32.74 -25.09
C ARG A 606 2.43 -34.18 -25.59
N ARG A 607 2.34 -34.48 -26.90
CA ARG A 607 2.07 -35.87 -27.37
C ARG A 607 2.72 -36.41 -28.66
N SER A 608 3.54 -35.69 -29.43
CA SER A 608 4.09 -36.25 -30.68
C SER A 608 5.45 -36.95 -30.52
N SER A 609 5.45 -38.22 -30.07
CA SER A 609 6.62 -39.13 -30.13
C SER A 609 6.60 -40.10 -31.31
N SER A 610 5.70 -39.94 -32.27
CA SER A 610 5.63 -40.77 -33.49
C SER A 610 5.62 -39.89 -34.73
N GLY A 611 6.58 -40.15 -35.62
CA GLY A 611 6.96 -39.30 -36.74
C GLY A 611 5.85 -38.95 -37.73
N GLY A 612 6.00 -37.77 -38.33
CA GLY A 612 5.10 -37.20 -39.32
C GLY A 612 4.97 -35.70 -39.06
N GLY A 613 5.78 -34.89 -39.75
CA GLY A 613 5.81 -33.45 -39.55
C GLY A 613 4.55 -32.77 -40.06
N THR A 614 3.55 -32.59 -39.21
CA THR A 614 2.59 -31.50 -39.35
C THR A 614 3.15 -30.32 -38.57
N LYS A 615 3.46 -29.23 -39.29
CA LYS A 615 3.80 -27.94 -38.69
C LYS A 615 2.69 -27.60 -37.69
N GLY A 616 2.99 -27.63 -36.40
CA GLY A 616 2.05 -27.21 -35.36
C GLY A 616 1.73 -25.72 -35.51
N GLY A 617 0.77 -25.41 -36.37
CA GLY A 617 0.17 -24.09 -36.48
C GLY A 617 -0.65 -23.82 -35.22
N ARG A 618 -0.71 -22.55 -34.80
CA ARG A 618 -1.67 -22.16 -33.76
C ARG A 618 -3.07 -22.40 -34.29
N PRO A 619 -4.02 -22.94 -33.50
CA PRO A 619 -5.41 -23.02 -33.90
C PRO A 619 -5.95 -21.60 -34.09
N GLN A 620 -6.55 -21.31 -35.24
CA GLN A 620 -7.07 -19.99 -35.58
C GLN A 620 -8.46 -20.11 -36.21
N VAL A 621 -9.20 -19.01 -36.12
CA VAL A 621 -10.46 -18.80 -36.84
C VAL A 621 -10.23 -17.81 -37.95
N LYS A 622 -10.69 -18.17 -39.14
CA LYS A 622 -10.95 -17.26 -40.24
C LYS A 622 -12.44 -16.95 -40.32
N LEU A 623 -12.77 -15.74 -40.73
CA LEU A 623 -14.15 -15.32 -41.00
C LEU A 623 -14.36 -15.25 -42.50
N LEU A 624 -15.41 -15.92 -42.99
CA LEU A 624 -15.84 -15.91 -44.38
C LEU A 624 -17.09 -15.05 -44.53
N THR A 625 -17.17 -14.30 -45.62
CA THR A 625 -18.39 -13.59 -46.05
C THR A 625 -19.44 -14.58 -46.59
N GLU A 626 -20.68 -14.12 -46.80
CA GLU A 626 -21.74 -14.93 -47.42
C GLU A 626 -21.38 -15.42 -48.84
N ALA A 627 -20.44 -14.76 -49.50
CA ALA A 627 -19.90 -15.14 -50.82
C ALA A 627 -18.73 -16.14 -50.74
N GLY A 628 -18.32 -16.57 -49.55
CA GLY A 628 -17.20 -17.50 -49.34
C GLY A 628 -15.80 -16.87 -49.44
N GLU A 629 -15.72 -15.54 -49.56
CA GLU A 629 -14.45 -14.79 -49.56
C GLU A 629 -14.03 -14.42 -48.14
N GLU A 630 -12.72 -14.36 -47.89
CA GLU A 630 -12.15 -14.02 -46.57
C GLU A 630 -12.48 -12.56 -46.20
N VAL A 631 -12.97 -12.35 -44.98
CA VAL A 631 -13.20 -11.01 -44.43
C VAL A 631 -11.84 -10.33 -44.23
N LYS A 632 -11.65 -9.17 -44.86
CA LYS A 632 -10.41 -8.36 -44.74
C LYS A 632 -10.55 -7.30 -43.64
N ILE A 633 -9.44 -6.98 -42.98
CA ILE A 633 -9.37 -5.90 -41.99
C ILE A 633 -9.56 -4.56 -42.70
N ALA A 634 -10.42 -3.68 -42.16
CA ALA A 634 -10.71 -2.39 -42.76
C ALA A 634 -9.43 -1.56 -42.98
N GLY A 635 -9.10 -1.26 -44.24
CA GLY A 635 -7.92 -0.48 -44.64
C GLY A 635 -6.64 -1.28 -44.95
N THR A 636 -6.67 -2.62 -44.87
CA THR A 636 -5.51 -3.46 -45.23
C THR A 636 -5.92 -4.65 -46.13
N GLU A 637 -4.95 -5.20 -46.86
CA GLU A 637 -5.12 -6.44 -47.67
C GLU A 637 -5.13 -7.72 -46.82
N HIS A 638 -4.93 -7.62 -45.50
CA HIS A 638 -4.82 -8.76 -44.60
C HIS A 638 -6.21 -9.32 -44.22
N ALA A 639 -6.35 -10.65 -44.31
CA ALA A 639 -7.53 -11.37 -43.83
C ALA A 639 -7.61 -11.35 -42.29
N VAL A 640 -8.84 -11.28 -41.76
CA VAL A 640 -9.11 -11.36 -40.32
C VAL A 640 -8.84 -12.78 -39.83
N THR A 641 -7.69 -12.98 -39.19
CA THR A 641 -7.33 -14.23 -38.52
C THR A 641 -7.26 -14.03 -37.01
N ILE A 642 -8.02 -14.84 -36.27
CA ILE A 642 -8.05 -14.78 -34.80
C ILE A 642 -7.46 -16.09 -34.27
N ALA A 643 -6.24 -16.02 -33.74
CA ALA A 643 -5.57 -17.18 -33.15
C ALA A 643 -6.06 -17.43 -31.71
N PHE A 644 -6.36 -18.68 -31.39
CA PHE A 644 -6.64 -19.11 -30.02
C PHE A 644 -5.36 -19.40 -29.26
N GLN A 645 -5.40 -19.10 -27.96
CA GLN A 645 -4.26 -19.28 -27.07
C GLN A 645 -4.35 -20.62 -26.33
N VAL A 646 -3.21 -21.14 -25.87
CA VAL A 646 -3.19 -22.36 -25.07
C VAL A 646 -4.02 -22.17 -23.80
N GLY A 647 -4.89 -23.13 -23.49
CA GLY A 647 -5.84 -23.06 -22.37
C GLY A 647 -7.17 -22.38 -22.71
N SER A 648 -7.34 -21.83 -23.92
CA SER A 648 -8.64 -21.29 -24.36
C SER A 648 -9.66 -22.42 -24.54
N ILE A 649 -10.87 -22.23 -24.03
CA ILE A 649 -12.02 -23.09 -24.28
C ILE A 649 -12.77 -22.51 -25.47
N ILE A 650 -12.81 -23.25 -26.58
CA ILE A 650 -13.50 -22.82 -27.80
C ILE A 650 -15.01 -23.02 -27.62
N THR A 651 -15.78 -21.94 -27.76
CA THR A 651 -17.25 -21.96 -27.58
C THR A 651 -18.02 -22.09 -28.89
N VAL A 652 -17.40 -21.71 -30.01
CA VAL A 652 -18.01 -21.75 -31.35
C VAL A 652 -17.72 -23.07 -32.08
N LYS A 653 -18.55 -23.39 -33.08
CA LYS A 653 -18.37 -24.55 -33.97
C LYS A 653 -17.89 -24.11 -35.36
N ASP A 654 -17.20 -25.01 -36.07
CA ASP A 654 -16.86 -24.78 -37.49
C ASP A 654 -18.14 -24.61 -38.32
N GLY A 655 -18.20 -23.57 -39.15
CA GLY A 655 -19.37 -23.20 -39.95
C GLY A 655 -20.45 -22.40 -39.23
N GLN A 656 -20.25 -22.02 -37.95
CA GLN A 656 -21.20 -21.16 -37.23
C GLN A 656 -21.14 -19.72 -37.72
N GLN A 657 -22.31 -19.10 -37.94
CA GLN A 657 -22.40 -17.67 -38.25
C GLN A 657 -22.25 -16.85 -36.96
N VAL A 658 -21.33 -15.88 -36.95
CA VAL A 658 -21.06 -14.99 -35.81
C VAL A 658 -21.29 -13.54 -36.21
N SER A 659 -21.82 -12.76 -35.27
CA SER A 659 -22.01 -11.32 -35.40
C SER A 659 -20.83 -10.56 -34.79
N VAL A 660 -20.72 -9.28 -35.12
CA VAL A 660 -19.76 -8.37 -34.47
C VAL A 660 -20.01 -8.38 -32.97
N GLY A 661 -18.97 -8.53 -32.14
CA GLY A 661 -19.10 -8.56 -30.68
C GLY A 661 -19.38 -9.95 -30.06
N ASP A 662 -19.49 -11.01 -30.87
CA ASP A 662 -19.68 -12.37 -30.36
C ASP A 662 -18.38 -12.99 -29.80
N VAL A 663 -18.55 -13.85 -28.79
CA VAL A 663 -17.45 -14.54 -28.10
C VAL A 663 -17.10 -15.85 -28.82
N LEU A 664 -15.87 -15.93 -29.36
CA LEU A 664 -15.34 -17.10 -30.06
C LEU A 664 -14.77 -18.16 -29.12
N ALA A 665 -14.11 -17.72 -28.05
CA ALA A 665 -13.54 -18.59 -27.03
C ALA A 665 -13.44 -17.87 -25.69
N ARG A 666 -13.30 -18.63 -24.60
CA ARG A 666 -13.07 -18.10 -23.25
C ARG A 666 -11.77 -18.63 -22.72
N ILE A 667 -10.93 -17.74 -22.19
CA ILE A 667 -9.74 -18.13 -21.45
C ILE A 667 -10.14 -18.15 -19.98
N PRO A 668 -10.19 -19.33 -19.32
CA PRO A 668 -10.35 -19.38 -17.87
C PRO A 668 -9.14 -18.66 -17.27
N GLN A 669 -9.40 -17.62 -16.50
CA GLN A 669 -8.33 -17.06 -15.68
C GLN A 669 -8.17 -17.97 -14.49
N GLU A 670 -6.94 -18.44 -14.24
CA GLU A 670 -6.62 -18.98 -12.92
C GLU A 670 -6.95 -17.88 -11.94
N SER A 671 -8.02 -18.08 -11.17
CA SER A 671 -8.42 -17.15 -10.12
C SER A 671 -7.18 -16.90 -9.29
N ALA A 672 -6.73 -15.64 -9.24
CA ALA A 672 -5.56 -15.25 -8.48
C ALA A 672 -5.65 -16.00 -7.15
N LYS A 673 -4.69 -16.90 -6.89
CA LYS A 673 -4.54 -17.52 -5.57
C LYS A 673 -4.71 -16.37 -4.59
N THR A 674 -5.64 -16.52 -3.64
CA THR A 674 -5.93 -15.48 -2.64
C THR A 674 -4.61 -14.81 -2.31
N ARG A 675 -4.45 -13.50 -2.61
CA ARG A 675 -3.23 -12.74 -2.30
C ARG A 675 -3.06 -12.89 -0.80
N ASP A 676 -2.33 -13.93 -0.44
CA ASP A 676 -2.35 -14.42 0.91
C ASP A 676 -1.65 -13.35 1.71
N ILE A 677 -2.31 -12.88 2.76
CA ILE A 677 -1.74 -11.98 3.77
C ILE A 677 -0.33 -12.49 4.17
N THR A 678 -0.16 -13.81 4.16
CA THR A 678 1.09 -14.48 4.52
C THR A 678 2.16 -14.52 3.41
N GLY A 679 1.83 -14.18 2.17
CA GLY A 679 2.74 -14.16 1.01
C GLY A 679 3.36 -12.79 0.71
N GLY A 680 2.91 -11.73 1.38
CA GLY A 680 3.37 -10.36 1.15
C GLY A 680 4.86 -10.13 1.47
N LEU A 681 5.34 -10.64 2.60
CA LEU A 681 6.73 -10.42 3.01
C LEU A 681 7.77 -11.09 2.07
N PRO A 682 7.59 -12.35 1.61
CA PRO A 682 8.43 -12.91 0.55
C PRO A 682 8.51 -12.04 -0.70
N ARG A 683 7.38 -11.43 -1.11
CA ARG A 683 7.35 -10.50 -2.25
C ARG A 683 8.18 -9.24 -1.99
N VAL A 684 8.05 -8.63 -0.81
CA VAL A 684 8.88 -7.48 -0.40
C VAL A 684 10.37 -7.86 -0.40
N ALA A 685 10.72 -9.04 0.10
CA ALA A 685 12.09 -9.54 0.06
C ALA A 685 12.59 -9.77 -1.37
N GLU A 686 11.77 -10.30 -2.28
CA GLU A 686 12.12 -10.47 -3.70
C GLU A 686 12.40 -9.14 -4.40
N LEU A 687 11.60 -8.11 -4.10
CA LEU A 687 11.78 -6.75 -4.63
C LEU A 687 13.10 -6.13 -4.15
N PHE A 688 13.40 -6.20 -2.85
CA PHE A 688 14.67 -5.67 -2.31
C PHE A 688 15.88 -6.51 -2.69
N GLU A 689 15.72 -7.80 -3.01
CA GLU A 689 16.80 -8.61 -3.59
C GLU A 689 16.97 -8.39 -5.10
N ALA A 690 16.18 -7.49 -5.72
CA ALA A 690 16.19 -7.18 -7.14
C ALA A 690 16.20 -8.44 -8.03
N ARG A 691 15.39 -9.44 -7.66
CA ARG A 691 15.32 -10.70 -8.40
C ARG A 691 14.40 -10.55 -9.60
N SER A 692 14.87 -10.94 -10.77
CA SER A 692 14.03 -11.07 -11.95
C SER A 692 12.90 -12.06 -11.68
N PRO A 693 11.63 -11.68 -11.92
CA PRO A 693 10.50 -12.59 -11.81
C PRO A 693 10.68 -13.81 -12.71
N LYS A 694 10.25 -15.00 -12.24
CA LYS A 694 10.36 -16.24 -13.04
C LYS A 694 9.58 -16.15 -14.35
N ASP A 695 8.46 -15.42 -14.35
CA ASP A 695 7.65 -15.15 -15.53
C ASP A 695 7.63 -13.65 -15.85
N ALA A 696 8.82 -13.07 -16.06
CA ALA A 696 8.93 -11.64 -16.34
C ALA A 696 8.23 -11.23 -17.65
N GLY A 697 7.50 -10.13 -17.61
CA GLY A 697 7.02 -9.44 -18.81
C GLY A 697 8.20 -8.88 -19.62
N LEU A 698 7.96 -8.56 -20.89
CA LEU A 698 8.95 -7.93 -21.77
C LEU A 698 8.51 -6.50 -22.06
N LEU A 699 9.42 -5.55 -21.85
CA LEU A 699 9.24 -4.14 -22.23
C LEU A 699 9.84 -3.87 -23.61
N ALA A 700 9.29 -2.90 -24.32
CA ALA A 700 9.85 -2.42 -25.59
C ALA A 700 11.20 -1.73 -25.37
N GLU A 701 12.28 -2.23 -25.96
CA GLU A 701 13.59 -1.58 -25.83
C GLU A 701 13.74 -0.33 -26.70
N TYR A 702 13.01 -0.29 -27.82
CA TYR A 702 13.07 0.77 -28.84
C TYR A 702 11.66 1.27 -29.17
N THR A 703 11.56 2.52 -29.57
CA THR A 703 10.31 3.12 -30.06
C THR A 703 10.20 2.86 -31.56
N GLY A 704 9.09 2.25 -32.00
CA GLY A 704 8.95 1.91 -33.41
C GLY A 704 7.73 1.05 -33.73
N THR A 705 7.62 0.67 -34.99
CA THR A 705 6.54 -0.20 -35.48
C THR A 705 6.89 -1.67 -35.23
N VAL A 706 6.01 -2.37 -34.54
CA VAL A 706 6.15 -3.79 -34.25
C VAL A 706 5.71 -4.63 -35.45
N SER A 707 6.52 -5.63 -35.80
CA SER A 707 6.15 -6.68 -36.73
C SER A 707 6.60 -8.05 -36.25
N PHE A 708 5.96 -9.11 -36.74
CA PHE A 708 6.34 -10.49 -36.40
C PHE A 708 7.13 -11.13 -37.53
N GLY A 709 8.37 -11.51 -37.23
CA GLY A 709 9.25 -12.20 -38.16
C GLY A 709 8.96 -13.70 -38.25
N LYS A 710 9.76 -14.41 -39.06
CA LYS A 710 9.65 -15.87 -39.20
C LYS A 710 9.92 -16.57 -37.86
N ASP A 711 8.97 -17.38 -37.43
CA ASP A 711 9.04 -18.18 -36.20
C ASP A 711 10.25 -19.12 -36.15
N THR A 712 10.89 -19.19 -34.98
CA THR A 712 11.95 -20.16 -34.67
C THR A 712 11.38 -21.31 -33.83
N LYS A 713 12.11 -22.43 -33.68
CA LYS A 713 11.70 -23.55 -32.81
C LYS A 713 11.48 -23.06 -31.37
N GLY A 714 10.21 -22.94 -30.97
CA GLY A 714 9.79 -22.63 -29.60
C GLY A 714 9.78 -21.14 -29.21
N LYS A 715 10.26 -20.23 -30.07
CA LYS A 715 10.25 -18.77 -29.83
C LYS A 715 9.66 -18.03 -31.03
N GLN A 716 8.83 -17.03 -30.76
CA GLN A 716 8.27 -16.07 -31.72
C GLN A 716 9.26 -14.91 -31.87
N ARG A 717 9.54 -14.49 -33.11
CA ARG A 717 10.45 -13.39 -33.40
C ARG A 717 9.63 -12.11 -33.51
N LEU A 718 9.87 -11.18 -32.61
CA LEU A 718 9.34 -9.82 -32.65
C LEU A 718 10.40 -8.92 -33.30
N VAL A 719 9.98 -8.05 -34.19
CA VAL A 719 10.84 -7.10 -34.89
C VAL A 719 10.30 -5.70 -34.66
N ILE A 720 11.08 -4.82 -34.05
CA ILE A 720 10.74 -3.40 -33.84
C ILE A 720 11.54 -2.59 -34.85
N THR A 721 10.85 -1.85 -35.71
CA THR A 721 11.49 -0.98 -36.71
C THR A 721 11.37 0.47 -36.25
N GLU A 722 12.50 1.13 -35.99
CA GLU A 722 12.55 2.53 -35.62
C GLU A 722 12.12 3.44 -36.79
N PRO A 723 11.69 4.69 -36.52
CA PRO A 723 11.41 5.68 -37.56
C PRO A 723 12.60 5.92 -38.51
N ASP A 724 13.84 5.75 -38.02
CA ASP A 724 15.08 5.93 -38.77
C ASP A 724 15.44 4.72 -39.66
N GLY A 725 14.62 3.66 -39.64
CA GLY A 725 14.79 2.45 -40.46
C GLY A 725 15.67 1.36 -39.83
N ASN A 726 16.17 1.57 -38.61
CA ASN A 726 16.90 0.53 -37.86
C ASN A 726 15.94 -0.57 -37.39
N VAL A 727 16.34 -1.83 -37.59
CA VAL A 727 15.53 -3.00 -37.29
C VAL A 727 16.12 -3.75 -36.11
N HIS A 728 15.36 -3.87 -35.02
CA HIS A 728 15.75 -4.59 -33.81
C HIS A 728 14.90 -5.84 -33.62
N GLU A 729 15.54 -6.95 -33.24
CA GLU A 729 14.87 -8.25 -33.18
C GLU A 729 14.94 -8.89 -31.80
N PHE A 730 13.79 -9.39 -31.34
CA PHE A 730 13.61 -10.01 -30.02
C PHE A 730 12.97 -11.38 -30.14
N LEU A 731 13.37 -12.31 -29.27
CA LEU A 731 12.86 -13.68 -29.26
C LEU A 731 11.99 -13.91 -28.03
N ILE A 732 10.68 -14.00 -28.23
CA ILE A 732 9.68 -14.20 -27.18
C ILE A 732 9.30 -15.68 -27.10
N PRO A 733 9.31 -16.33 -25.92
CA PRO A 733 8.80 -17.70 -25.78
C PRO A 733 7.33 -17.81 -26.23
N LYS A 734 6.99 -18.86 -26.99
CA LYS A 734 5.65 -19.00 -27.62
C LYS A 734 4.49 -19.21 -26.64
N ASP A 735 4.81 -19.61 -25.42
CA ASP A 735 3.93 -19.80 -24.26
C ASP A 735 3.50 -18.46 -23.63
N LYS A 736 4.27 -17.39 -23.82
CA LYS A 736 3.93 -16.09 -23.26
C LYS A 736 2.88 -15.33 -24.08
N HIS A 737 2.05 -14.58 -23.37
CA HIS A 737 0.99 -13.77 -23.96
C HIS A 737 1.55 -12.43 -24.46
N VAL A 738 1.66 -12.28 -25.77
CA VAL A 738 2.03 -11.00 -26.40
C VAL A 738 0.80 -10.08 -26.44
N THR A 739 0.95 -8.85 -25.96
CA THR A 739 -0.12 -7.85 -25.87
C THR A 739 -0.31 -7.03 -27.15
N VAL A 740 0.76 -6.88 -27.93
CA VAL A 740 0.85 -6.00 -29.10
C VAL A 740 0.47 -6.72 -30.40
N HIS A 741 -0.07 -5.95 -31.35
CA HIS A 741 -0.46 -6.43 -32.68
C HIS A 741 0.57 -6.07 -33.76
N ASP A 742 0.51 -6.79 -34.88
CA ASP A 742 1.33 -6.49 -36.05
C ASP A 742 0.96 -5.12 -36.62
N GLY A 743 1.96 -4.29 -36.91
CA GLY A 743 1.80 -2.91 -37.37
C GLY A 743 1.51 -1.87 -36.28
N GLN A 744 1.45 -2.26 -35.00
CA GLN A 744 1.27 -1.32 -33.89
C GLN A 744 2.57 -0.55 -33.61
N VAL A 745 2.47 0.77 -33.40
CA VAL A 745 3.58 1.59 -32.91
C VAL A 745 3.65 1.45 -31.39
N VAL A 746 4.82 1.09 -30.88
CA VAL A 746 5.10 0.99 -29.44
C VAL A 746 6.16 2.01 -29.05
N ASN A 747 6.03 2.56 -27.85
CA ASN A 747 7.05 3.44 -27.27
C ASN A 747 8.05 2.63 -26.44
N LYS A 748 9.30 3.09 -26.38
CA LYS A 748 10.31 2.53 -25.48
C LYS A 748 9.79 2.50 -24.05
N GLY A 749 9.90 1.33 -23.42
CA GLY A 749 9.43 1.06 -22.06
C GLY A 749 7.97 0.59 -21.97
N GLU A 750 7.24 0.46 -23.08
CA GLU A 750 5.86 -0.06 -23.09
C GLU A 750 5.82 -1.59 -22.93
N VAL A 751 4.77 -2.12 -22.29
CA VAL A 751 4.64 -3.57 -22.03
C VAL A 751 4.19 -4.32 -23.28
N ILE A 752 5.06 -5.18 -23.80
CA ILE A 752 4.83 -6.03 -25.00
C ILE A 752 4.32 -7.41 -24.62
N VAL A 753 4.78 -7.96 -23.51
CA VAL A 753 4.42 -9.30 -23.03
C VAL A 753 3.86 -9.18 -21.64
N ASP A 754 2.72 -9.81 -21.41
CA ASP A 754 2.06 -9.83 -20.11
C ASP A 754 2.93 -10.53 -19.07
N GLY A 755 2.91 -10.00 -17.84
CA GLY A 755 3.73 -10.47 -16.73
C GLY A 755 4.31 -9.33 -15.89
N PRO A 756 4.79 -9.61 -14.66
CA PRO A 756 5.48 -8.65 -13.82
C PRO A 756 6.72 -8.10 -14.54
N ALA A 757 6.87 -6.78 -14.56
CA ALA A 757 8.04 -6.13 -15.14
C ALA A 757 9.32 -6.49 -14.36
N ASP A 758 10.44 -6.64 -15.08
CA ASP A 758 11.75 -6.83 -14.46
C ASP A 758 12.31 -5.47 -13.98
N PRO A 759 12.63 -5.31 -12.68
CA PRO A 759 13.26 -4.09 -12.16
C PRO A 759 14.52 -3.65 -12.93
N HIS A 760 15.31 -4.60 -13.44
CA HIS A 760 16.53 -4.29 -14.21
C HIS A 760 16.20 -3.63 -15.55
N ASP A 761 15.14 -4.09 -16.22
CA ASP A 761 14.68 -3.51 -17.48
C ASP A 761 14.04 -2.13 -17.26
N ILE A 762 13.31 -1.94 -16.16
CA ILE A 762 12.75 -0.63 -15.79
C ILE A 762 13.89 0.40 -15.63
N LEU A 763 14.95 0.06 -14.89
CA LEU A 763 16.10 0.95 -14.71
C LEU A 763 16.77 1.31 -16.05
N ARG A 764 17.00 0.32 -16.90
CA ARG A 764 17.70 0.48 -18.18
C ARG A 764 16.88 1.28 -19.19
N LEU A 765 15.56 1.09 -19.22
CA LEU A 765 14.68 1.65 -20.26
C LEU A 765 13.98 2.92 -19.84
N GLN A 766 13.49 3.00 -18.59
CA GLN A 766 12.67 4.10 -18.07
C GLN A 766 13.42 4.98 -17.05
N GLY A 767 14.57 4.53 -16.53
CA GLY A 767 15.42 5.30 -15.62
C GLY A 767 15.13 5.10 -14.13
N ILE A 768 15.85 5.86 -13.29
CA ILE A 768 15.82 5.72 -11.82
C ILE A 768 14.45 6.09 -11.25
N GLU A 769 13.83 7.14 -11.76
CA GLU A 769 12.56 7.64 -11.22
C GLU A 769 11.42 6.62 -11.40
N ALA A 770 11.34 6.01 -12.58
CA ALA A 770 10.38 4.95 -12.87
C ALA A 770 10.63 3.69 -12.02
N LEU A 771 11.90 3.29 -11.86
CA LEU A 771 12.27 2.17 -10.99
C LEU A 771 11.87 2.44 -9.53
N ALA A 772 12.19 3.63 -9.02
CA ALA A 772 11.89 3.99 -7.64
C ALA A 772 10.39 3.97 -7.39
N ARG A 773 9.60 4.58 -8.29
CA ARG A 773 8.13 4.56 -8.22
C ARG A 773 7.61 3.12 -8.22
N TYR A 774 8.10 2.27 -9.12
CA TYR A 774 7.72 0.86 -9.16
C TYR A 774 7.99 0.11 -7.85
N ILE A 775 9.20 0.24 -7.29
CA ILE A 775 9.55 -0.45 -6.04
C ILE A 775 8.74 0.11 -4.86
N ILE A 776 8.57 1.44 -4.78
CA ILE A 776 7.78 2.08 -3.73
C ILE A 776 6.34 1.59 -3.80
N ASP A 777 5.70 1.65 -4.95
CA ASP A 777 4.29 1.28 -5.11
C ASP A 777 4.06 -0.21 -4.77
N GLU A 778 4.90 -1.12 -5.29
CA GLU A 778 4.79 -2.56 -5.04
C GLU A 778 5.05 -2.95 -3.57
N VAL A 779 6.01 -2.30 -2.91
CA VAL A 779 6.27 -2.54 -1.49
C VAL A 779 5.14 -1.95 -0.65
N GLN A 780 4.71 -0.71 -0.95
CA GLN A 780 3.62 -0.04 -0.26
C GLN A 780 2.30 -0.80 -0.40
N ASP A 781 1.99 -1.37 -1.56
CA ASP A 781 0.80 -2.21 -1.77
C ASP A 781 0.71 -3.33 -0.74
N VAL A 782 1.84 -3.98 -0.44
CA VAL A 782 1.89 -5.07 0.54
C VAL A 782 1.58 -4.58 1.95
N TYR A 783 2.17 -3.43 2.35
CA TYR A 783 1.93 -2.86 3.68
C TYR A 783 0.53 -2.23 3.80
N ARG A 784 0.04 -1.55 2.75
CA ARG A 784 -1.29 -0.94 2.64
C ARG A 784 -2.40 -1.99 2.71
N LEU A 785 -2.24 -3.13 2.03
CA LEU A 785 -3.21 -4.25 2.11
C LEU A 785 -3.39 -4.75 3.56
N GLN A 786 -2.40 -4.50 4.43
CA GLN A 786 -2.43 -4.85 5.85
C GLN A 786 -2.80 -3.69 6.78
N GLY A 787 -3.13 -2.53 6.21
CA GLY A 787 -3.45 -1.30 6.95
C GLY A 787 -2.24 -0.73 7.70
N VAL A 788 -1.02 -1.03 7.27
CA VAL A 788 0.21 -0.43 7.80
C VAL A 788 0.63 0.70 6.89
N LYS A 789 0.77 1.91 7.45
CA LYS A 789 1.27 3.08 6.73
C LYS A 789 2.77 3.25 6.97
N ILE A 790 3.54 3.38 5.89
CA ILE A 790 4.96 3.71 5.92
C ILE A 790 5.15 4.91 5.00
N ASN A 791 6.01 5.86 5.36
CA ASN A 791 6.32 6.97 4.46
C ASN A 791 7.30 6.53 3.36
N ASP A 792 7.03 6.95 2.11
CA ASP A 792 7.83 6.65 0.91
C ASP A 792 9.34 6.93 1.10
N LYS A 793 9.71 7.93 1.90
CA LYS A 793 11.12 8.31 2.14
C LYS A 793 11.97 7.15 2.65
N HIS A 794 11.40 6.24 3.44
CA HIS A 794 12.14 5.09 3.99
C HIS A 794 12.50 4.09 2.89
N ILE A 795 11.57 3.84 1.97
CA ILE A 795 11.80 2.95 0.82
C ILE A 795 12.78 3.60 -0.17
N GLU A 796 12.65 4.91 -0.40
CA GLU A 796 13.60 5.70 -1.22
C GLU A 796 15.05 5.57 -0.72
N VAL A 797 15.24 5.57 0.62
CA VAL A 797 16.56 5.36 1.24
C VAL A 797 17.11 3.95 0.92
N ILE A 798 16.27 2.91 0.93
CA ILE A 798 16.70 1.55 0.54
C ILE A 798 17.08 1.53 -0.95
N VAL A 799 16.23 2.08 -1.82
CA VAL A 799 16.46 2.10 -3.27
C VAL A 799 17.74 2.87 -3.61
N ARG A 800 18.06 3.95 -2.87
CA ARG A 800 19.33 4.67 -3.03
C ARG A 800 20.53 3.74 -2.81
N GLN A 801 20.47 2.88 -1.80
CA GLN A 801 21.55 1.92 -1.53
C GLN A 801 21.60 0.78 -2.53
N MET A 802 20.46 0.35 -3.07
CA MET A 802 20.43 -0.64 -4.16
C MET A 802 21.08 -0.11 -5.45
N LEU A 803 21.11 1.21 -5.64
CA LEU A 803 21.74 1.92 -6.77
C LEU A 803 23.12 2.52 -6.43
N ARG A 804 23.78 2.04 -5.37
CA ARG A 804 25.08 2.56 -4.91
C ARG A 804 26.23 2.31 -5.89
N ARG A 805 26.13 1.28 -6.74
CA ARG A 805 27.17 0.88 -7.70
C ARG A 805 26.78 1.28 -9.13
N VAL A 806 27.80 1.59 -9.93
CA VAL A 806 27.69 1.91 -11.35
C VAL A 806 28.64 1.04 -12.15
N VAL A 807 28.32 0.82 -13.42
CA VAL A 807 29.16 0.13 -14.40
C VAL A 807 29.71 1.17 -15.37
N ILE A 808 31.03 1.18 -15.57
CA ILE A 808 31.68 2.11 -16.51
C ILE A 808 31.41 1.66 -17.95
N THR A 809 30.79 2.52 -18.75
CA THR A 809 30.54 2.27 -20.18
C THR A 809 31.70 2.72 -21.05
N ASP A 810 32.25 3.88 -20.73
CA ASP A 810 33.43 4.46 -21.37
C ASP A 810 34.32 5.05 -20.27
N PRO A 811 35.55 4.54 -20.09
CA PRO A 811 36.45 5.05 -19.06
C PRO A 811 36.97 6.46 -19.33
N GLY A 812 36.88 7.00 -20.54
CA GLY A 812 37.47 8.30 -20.87
C GLY A 812 38.97 8.33 -20.54
N ASP A 813 39.42 9.38 -19.86
CA ASP A 813 40.80 9.53 -19.36
C ASP A 813 40.97 9.10 -17.88
N SER A 814 39.96 8.42 -17.32
CA SER A 814 39.99 7.96 -15.93
C SER A 814 40.87 6.71 -15.73
N ARG A 815 41.09 6.36 -14.47
CA ARG A 815 41.77 5.10 -14.08
C ARG A 815 40.91 3.84 -14.23
N PHE A 816 39.63 3.97 -14.57
CA PHE A 816 38.70 2.85 -14.58
C PHE A 816 38.81 1.99 -15.84
N ILE A 817 38.33 0.76 -15.74
CA ILE A 817 38.25 -0.18 -16.85
C ILE A 817 36.80 -0.25 -17.35
N ARG A 818 36.63 -0.48 -18.66
CA ARG A 818 35.32 -0.73 -19.25
C ARG A 818 34.66 -1.94 -18.61
N GLU A 819 33.37 -1.82 -18.29
CA GLU A 819 32.56 -2.82 -17.55
C GLU A 819 32.95 -3.04 -16.08
N GLU A 820 33.86 -2.21 -15.53
CA GLU A 820 34.20 -2.27 -14.10
C GLU A 820 33.03 -1.78 -13.23
N GLN A 821 32.77 -2.50 -12.13
CA GLN A 821 31.76 -2.13 -11.14
C GLN A 821 32.38 -1.34 -10.00
N VAL A 822 32.07 -0.05 -9.95
CA VAL A 822 32.67 0.90 -9.03
C VAL A 822 31.60 1.62 -8.23
N GLU A 823 31.96 2.13 -7.06
CA GLU A 823 31.02 2.91 -6.26
C GLU A 823 30.73 4.24 -6.94
N ARG A 824 29.47 4.68 -6.89
CA ARG A 824 29.04 5.92 -7.54
C ARG A 824 29.79 7.14 -7.01
N SER A 825 30.08 7.18 -5.71
CA SER A 825 30.82 8.27 -5.06
C SER A 825 32.23 8.40 -5.65
N ASP A 826 32.95 7.28 -5.78
CA ASP A 826 34.31 7.25 -6.34
C ASP A 826 34.38 7.71 -7.80
N VAL A 827 33.38 7.34 -8.62
CA VAL A 827 33.31 7.78 -10.02
C VAL A 827 33.09 9.28 -10.12
N LEU A 828 32.20 9.81 -9.27
CA LEU A 828 31.92 11.24 -9.27
C LEU A 828 33.13 12.04 -8.78
N ASP A 829 33.81 11.59 -7.73
CA ASP A 829 35.02 12.23 -7.22
C ASP A 829 36.18 12.20 -8.23
N GLU A 830 36.29 11.15 -9.04
CA GLU A 830 37.29 11.09 -10.11
C GLU A 830 36.90 11.97 -11.30
N ASN A 831 35.63 11.99 -11.69
CA ASN A 831 35.14 12.85 -12.76
C ASN A 831 35.32 14.34 -12.41
N ASP A 832 35.05 14.76 -11.17
CA ASP A 832 35.28 16.13 -10.74
C ASP A 832 36.76 16.56 -10.89
N LYS A 833 37.70 15.64 -10.63
CA LYS A 833 39.15 15.90 -10.84
C LYS A 833 39.50 15.97 -12.32
N LEU A 834 38.95 15.06 -13.13
CA LEU A 834 39.18 15.05 -14.58
C LEU A 834 38.62 16.32 -15.22
N ASP A 835 37.43 16.76 -14.81
CA ASP A 835 36.80 17.99 -15.27
C ASP A 835 37.61 19.22 -14.85
N ALA A 836 38.15 19.25 -13.61
CA ALA A 836 39.06 20.30 -13.16
C ALA A 836 40.37 20.35 -13.96
N ASP A 837 40.86 19.19 -14.41
CA ASP A 837 42.03 19.03 -15.28
C ASP A 837 41.71 19.27 -16.79
N GLY A 838 40.44 19.44 -17.16
CA GLY A 838 39.99 19.58 -18.55
C GLY A 838 40.10 18.29 -19.40
N LYS A 839 40.10 17.12 -18.76
CA LYS A 839 40.15 15.79 -19.39
C LYS A 839 38.75 15.23 -19.63
N LEU A 840 38.65 14.11 -20.37
CA LEU A 840 37.36 13.46 -20.62
C LEU A 840 36.91 12.64 -19.39
N PRO A 841 35.74 12.96 -18.78
CA PRO A 841 35.22 12.21 -17.65
C PRO A 841 34.73 10.82 -18.06
N ALA A 842 34.69 9.89 -17.11
CA ALA A 842 34.17 8.55 -17.33
C ALA A 842 32.65 8.56 -17.43
N GLN A 843 32.11 7.84 -18.44
CA GLN A 843 30.69 7.59 -18.59
C GLN A 843 30.31 6.28 -17.89
N TYR A 844 29.14 6.27 -17.27
CA TYR A 844 28.68 5.12 -16.50
C TYR A 844 27.16 4.91 -16.61
N MET A 845 26.73 3.69 -16.32
CA MET A 845 25.34 3.31 -16.15
C MET A 845 25.08 2.82 -14.73
N ASN A 846 23.94 3.18 -14.15
CA ASN A 846 23.56 2.71 -12.82
C ASN A 846 23.27 1.20 -12.84
N LEU A 847 23.73 0.50 -11.82
CA LEU A 847 23.50 -0.93 -11.64
C LEU A 847 22.58 -1.16 -10.45
N LEU A 848 21.50 -1.91 -10.68
CA LEU A 848 20.62 -2.33 -9.61
C LEU A 848 21.19 -3.59 -8.94
N LEU A 849 21.53 -3.50 -7.66
CA LEU A 849 21.96 -4.64 -6.86
C LEU A 849 20.94 -4.94 -5.76
N GLY A 850 20.64 -6.22 -5.56
CA GLY A 850 19.85 -6.67 -4.42
C GLY A 850 20.59 -6.41 -3.10
N ILE A 851 19.85 -6.20 -2.02
CA ILE A 851 20.39 -5.83 -0.69
C ILE A 851 21.49 -6.78 -0.18
N THR A 852 21.38 -8.10 -0.43
CA THR A 852 22.44 -9.05 -0.01
C THR A 852 23.74 -8.84 -0.79
N LYS A 853 23.67 -8.55 -2.09
CA LYS A 853 24.87 -8.27 -2.89
C LYS A 853 25.44 -6.89 -2.58
N ALA A 854 24.58 -5.88 -2.40
CA ALA A 854 24.99 -4.52 -2.07
C ALA A 854 25.76 -4.46 -0.73
N SER A 855 25.33 -5.20 0.29
CA SER A 855 26.01 -5.25 1.61
C SER A 855 27.37 -5.95 1.56
N LEU A 856 27.54 -6.99 0.73
CA LEU A 856 28.82 -7.69 0.56
C LEU A 856 29.84 -6.85 -0.24
N SER A 857 29.36 -5.96 -1.11
CA SER A 857 30.19 -5.07 -1.94
C SER A 857 30.44 -3.70 -1.30
N THR A 858 30.40 -3.61 0.03
CA THR A 858 30.73 -2.39 0.78
C THR A 858 32.24 -2.17 0.81
N ASP A 859 32.67 -0.90 0.89
CA ASP A 859 34.11 -0.57 0.90
C ASP A 859 34.81 -1.01 2.19
N SER A 860 34.08 -1.01 3.32
CA SER A 860 34.59 -1.55 4.56
C SER A 860 34.59 -3.08 4.54
N PHE A 861 35.79 -3.65 4.48
CA PHE A 861 35.94 -5.09 4.65
C PHE A 861 35.62 -5.55 6.08
N ILE A 862 35.74 -4.68 7.09
CA ILE A 862 35.39 -4.99 8.49
C ILE A 862 33.87 -5.17 8.63
N SER A 863 33.10 -4.25 8.06
CA SER A 863 31.64 -4.35 8.05
C SER A 863 31.17 -5.53 7.21
N ALA A 864 31.69 -5.70 5.99
CA ALA A 864 31.35 -6.84 5.13
C ALA A 864 31.66 -8.19 5.79
N ALA A 865 32.82 -8.33 6.45
CA ALA A 865 33.24 -9.57 7.12
C ALA A 865 32.33 -9.98 8.29
N SER A 866 31.67 -9.00 8.93
CA SER A 866 30.74 -9.24 10.05
C SER A 866 29.32 -9.65 9.59
N PHE A 867 29.01 -9.51 8.30
CA PHE A 867 27.71 -9.88 7.74
C PHE A 867 27.66 -11.38 7.41
N GLN A 868 28.31 -11.79 6.31
CA GLN A 868 28.33 -13.16 5.77
C GLN A 868 29.63 -13.42 4.99
N GLU A 869 29.94 -14.70 4.75
CA GLU A 869 31.08 -15.14 3.91
C GLU A 869 32.43 -14.56 4.34
N THR A 870 32.65 -14.42 5.66
CA THR A 870 33.82 -13.82 6.30
C THR A 870 35.16 -14.26 5.70
N THR A 871 35.32 -15.56 5.44
CA THR A 871 36.55 -16.10 4.83
C THR A 871 36.83 -15.51 3.45
N ARG A 872 35.80 -15.38 2.60
CA ARG A 872 35.95 -14.82 1.25
C ARG A 872 36.34 -13.35 1.32
N VAL A 873 35.62 -12.57 2.14
CA VAL A 873 35.85 -11.12 2.31
C VAL A 873 37.25 -10.84 2.81
N LEU A 874 37.70 -11.54 3.85
CA LEU A 874 39.05 -11.33 4.43
C LEU A 874 40.15 -11.77 3.48
N THR A 875 39.95 -12.84 2.70
CA THR A 875 40.94 -13.29 1.71
C THR A 875 41.11 -12.26 0.59
N GLU A 876 40.01 -11.72 0.07
CA GLU A 876 40.04 -10.67 -0.95
C GLU A 876 40.70 -9.39 -0.43
N ALA A 877 40.33 -8.96 0.78
CA ALA A 877 40.92 -7.79 1.43
C ALA A 877 42.43 -7.95 1.65
N ALA A 878 42.88 -9.15 2.05
CA ALA A 878 44.29 -9.46 2.22
C ALA A 878 45.08 -9.47 0.90
N ILE A 879 44.50 -10.04 -0.17
CA ILE A 879 45.12 -10.06 -1.51
C ILE A 879 45.27 -8.64 -2.06
N MET A 880 44.25 -7.81 -1.90
CA MET A 880 44.23 -6.43 -2.40
C MET A 880 44.97 -5.45 -1.48
N GLY A 881 45.37 -5.87 -0.27
CA GLY A 881 45.95 -4.97 0.73
C GLY A 881 45.00 -3.84 1.15
N LYS A 882 43.68 -4.12 1.22
CA LYS A 882 42.66 -3.11 1.53
C LYS A 882 42.91 -2.47 2.90
N ARG A 883 42.70 -1.15 2.97
CA ARG A 883 42.75 -0.35 4.20
C ARG A 883 41.37 0.22 4.49
N ASP A 884 40.92 0.08 5.73
CA ASP A 884 39.64 0.60 6.19
C ASP A 884 39.81 1.99 6.82
N GLU A 885 38.93 2.93 6.48
CA GLU A 885 38.94 4.29 7.01
C GLU A 885 37.98 4.52 8.19
N LEU A 886 37.21 3.49 8.59
CA LEU A 886 36.26 3.52 9.70
C LEU A 886 35.20 4.63 9.55
N ARG A 887 34.65 4.76 8.34
CA ARG A 887 33.62 5.78 8.01
C ARG A 887 32.21 5.37 8.43
N GLY A 888 31.92 4.07 8.53
CA GLY A 888 30.59 3.55 8.84
C GLY A 888 30.32 3.37 10.34
N LEU A 889 29.09 2.97 10.66
CA LEU A 889 28.68 2.70 12.05
C LEU A 889 29.33 1.43 12.59
N LYS A 890 29.30 0.35 11.81
CA LYS A 890 29.60 -1.01 12.29
C LYS A 890 31.07 -1.23 12.58
N GLU A 891 31.96 -0.65 11.79
CA GLU A 891 33.40 -0.77 12.03
C GLU A 891 33.79 -0.07 13.33
N ASN A 892 33.21 1.11 13.59
CA ASN A 892 33.45 1.83 14.84
C ASN A 892 32.91 1.07 16.06
N VAL A 893 31.73 0.43 15.95
CA VAL A 893 31.21 -0.45 17.01
C VAL A 893 32.16 -1.62 17.27
N ILE A 894 32.63 -2.31 16.22
CA ILE A 894 33.52 -3.48 16.35
C ILE A 894 34.87 -3.09 17.00
N VAL A 895 35.41 -1.92 16.66
CA VAL A 895 36.69 -1.43 17.21
C VAL A 895 36.51 -0.74 18.58
N GLY A 896 35.28 -0.54 19.04
CA GLY A 896 34.97 0.09 20.33
C GLY A 896 35.17 1.61 20.34
N ARG A 897 34.87 2.28 19.23
CA ARG A 897 34.92 3.74 19.07
C ARG A 897 33.53 4.35 19.01
N LEU A 898 33.46 5.67 19.21
CA LEU A 898 32.22 6.45 18.98
C LEU A 898 31.79 6.29 17.52
N ILE A 899 30.50 6.03 17.33
CA ILE A 899 29.90 5.89 16.00
C ILE A 899 29.85 7.24 15.26
N PRO A 900 29.99 7.29 13.93
CA PRO A 900 29.95 8.53 13.14
C PRO A 900 28.50 9.02 12.88
N ALA A 901 27.66 8.96 13.91
CA ALA A 901 26.28 9.45 13.92
C ALA A 901 25.96 10.05 15.29
N GLY A 902 24.87 10.82 15.35
CA GLY A 902 24.40 11.51 16.56
C GLY A 902 25.51 12.31 17.24
N THR A 903 25.68 12.06 18.54
CA THR A 903 26.71 12.69 19.39
C THR A 903 28.14 12.40 18.90
N GLY A 904 28.39 11.24 18.29
CA GLY A 904 29.70 10.85 17.79
C GLY A 904 30.09 11.53 16.48
N LEU A 905 29.14 12.03 15.68
CA LEU A 905 29.46 12.78 14.45
C LEU A 905 30.26 14.05 14.78
N ALA A 906 29.90 14.76 15.85
CA ALA A 906 30.61 15.96 16.30
C ALA A 906 32.08 15.64 16.65
N TYR A 907 32.32 14.51 17.32
CA TYR A 907 33.67 14.02 17.61
C TYR A 907 34.48 13.76 16.33
N HIS A 908 33.89 13.06 15.35
CA HIS A 908 34.57 12.76 14.08
C HIS A 908 34.81 14.00 13.21
N ARG A 909 33.90 14.98 13.21
CA ARG A 909 34.08 16.27 12.52
C ARG A 909 35.25 17.04 13.11
N ASN A 910 35.31 17.16 14.45
CA ASN A 910 36.42 17.82 15.14
C ASN A 910 37.76 17.12 14.88
N ARG A 911 37.77 15.78 14.88
CA ARG A 911 38.97 15.01 14.59
C ARG A 911 39.47 15.24 13.16
N ARG A 912 38.56 15.28 12.18
CA ARG A 912 38.91 15.55 10.77
C ARG A 912 39.51 16.96 10.61
N ALA A 913 38.91 17.97 11.23
CA ALA A 913 39.41 19.34 11.23
C ALA A 913 40.83 19.43 11.83
N GLN A 914 41.06 18.79 12.98
CA GLN A 914 42.39 18.74 13.61
C GLN A 914 43.44 18.06 12.72
N SER A 915 43.09 16.96 12.04
CA SER A 915 44.01 16.30 11.10
C SER A 915 44.26 17.09 9.81
N ALA A 916 43.38 18.05 9.47
CA ALA A 916 43.56 18.95 8.33
C ALA A 916 44.45 20.16 8.64
N GLY A 917 44.87 20.33 9.90
CA GLY A 917 45.75 21.42 10.33
C GLY A 917 45.04 22.72 10.71
N ASP A 918 43.70 22.69 10.85
CA ASP A 918 42.96 23.82 11.40
C ASP A 918 43.23 23.93 12.90
N ASP A 919 43.89 25.01 13.32
CA ASP A 919 44.21 25.31 14.71
C ASP A 919 42.93 25.73 15.45
N LEU A 920 42.24 24.76 16.04
CA LEU A 920 41.06 25.00 16.89
C LEU A 920 41.49 25.44 18.29
N GLY A 921 42.25 26.53 18.36
CA GLY A 921 42.40 27.34 19.55
C GLY A 921 41.18 28.23 19.75
N GLY A 922 40.16 27.74 20.48
CA GLY A 922 39.34 28.62 21.32
C GLY A 922 37.95 29.09 20.88
N GLU A 923 37.44 28.84 19.66
CA GLU A 923 36.17 29.49 19.22
C GLU A 923 34.92 28.61 19.10
N HIS A 924 34.95 27.34 19.51
CA HIS A 924 33.74 26.52 19.61
C HIS A 924 33.59 25.86 20.99
N ALA A 925 33.74 26.65 22.05
CA ALA A 925 33.10 26.34 23.32
C ALA A 925 31.62 26.73 23.19
N TRP A 926 30.73 25.73 23.23
CA TRP A 926 29.28 25.87 23.48
C TRP A 926 28.72 27.27 23.15
N ALA A 927 28.28 27.49 21.91
CA ALA A 927 27.24 28.49 21.72
C ALA A 927 26.06 28.00 22.58
N PRO A 928 25.65 28.72 23.63
CA PRO A 928 24.40 28.41 24.29
C PRO A 928 23.35 28.52 23.18
N VAL A 929 22.57 27.46 22.97
CA VAL A 929 21.26 27.64 22.33
C VAL A 929 20.61 28.75 23.12
N GLU A 930 20.28 29.87 22.47
CA GLU A 930 19.49 30.92 23.10
C GLU A 930 18.28 30.23 23.73
N ALA A 931 18.29 30.15 25.06
CA ALA A 931 17.10 29.77 25.78
C ALA A 931 16.06 30.79 25.36
N SER A 932 15.05 30.33 24.61
CA SER A 932 13.80 31.05 24.48
C SER A 932 13.45 31.59 25.86
N THR A 933 13.24 32.90 25.95
CA THR A 933 13.05 33.71 27.16
C THR A 933 11.79 33.37 27.97
N GLU A 934 11.46 32.09 28.12
CA GLU A 934 10.34 31.59 28.94
C GLU A 934 10.80 31.00 30.29
N GLU A 935 12.11 30.85 30.55
CA GLU A 935 12.60 30.23 31.79
C GLU A 935 12.97 31.21 32.93
N GLN A 936 12.72 32.52 32.80
CA GLN A 936 13.08 33.49 33.86
C GLN A 936 11.94 34.00 34.76
N ASP A 937 10.67 33.63 34.52
CA ASP A 937 9.54 34.09 35.37
C ASP A 937 8.88 32.98 36.22
N ILE A 938 9.61 31.92 36.60
CA ILE A 938 9.06 30.82 37.40
C ILE A 938 9.93 30.50 38.63
N GLN A 939 10.38 31.55 39.31
CA GLN A 939 10.71 31.49 40.75
C GLN A 939 9.89 32.53 41.54
N ALA A 940 8.58 32.58 41.32
CA ALA A 940 7.61 33.10 42.29
C ALA A 940 6.19 32.78 41.81
N GLY A 941 5.47 31.90 42.51
CA GLY A 941 4.06 31.59 42.24
C GLY A 941 3.66 30.20 42.67
#